data_AF-A0A6P7X3V7-F1
#
_entry.id   AF-A0A6P7X3V7-F1
#
_cell.length_a   1.000
_cell.length_b   1.000
_cell.length_c   1.000
_cell.angle_alpha   90.00
_cell.angle_beta   90.00
_cell.angle_gamma   90.00
#
_symmetry.space_group_name_H-M   'P 1'
#
loop_
_entity.id
_entity.type
_entity.pdbx_description
1 polymer ?
#
loop_
_entity_poly.entity_id
_entity_poly.type
_entity_poly.pdbx_seq_one_letter_code
_entity_poly.pdbx_strand_id
1 'polypeptide(L)'
;ASFRRVRRASTSELGRLLSRPIWTSQDRQYILGALAQLLLDKEYTSLIGRQLRPLLLDLLQRNADAIKAGNQINHDLHERHCVAMSKLIGSHPDVLPFALRYFQVSSPVFQRLFLESSDSSTIRYGRRRMKLRDLMEAAYRFLQHEPSLLRELWDWSVCLPLLRSHDTAVRWYTANCLAVVTSMNDEHRLTFLKKILSPDEIIYFKLKLLEEVHAQNIEKSLVLANPDITLWHRRKSLPHKQDQIVSEDLCSSVVAVCGVVLPKQQLKPKDEESISHLILVESTCKNLQRLAMAVSFQNAVLLEGPIGCGKTALVEYLAAVTGRVRPPDILKVQLGDQTDSKTLLGMYRCTDIPGEFVWQPGTLTQAVTSGQWILLEDIDYAPLDVISVLIPLLENGELLIPGWGDCIKVAPGFQFFATRRLLSSSTGWYRQQNAYATLLDKYWVKIQLDNMTKAELKEVLVKRYPSLKVTSDRLLEIYIQLTGDKHQRQNGDTVGREQAADTMLEQIKEEKAPTLEGRGLSLRDLLKWCNRIVHNFDSSSPDTALNVFQEALDCFTAMLPKQGSRLKMAEAIGSKLNISKEKTEYYCLLYKPAITIGELEVTVGRVEVLRKQTETLLIQREKQTFAATRPSSLLLEQLALCINRGEPVLLVGETGTGKTSAVQYLAKVTGHRLRVVNMNQQSDTADLLGGYKPVDHRLIWLPLREGFEELFIQTFSQKQNAKFLGHIQTCYRHKRWHVLLKLMQHIHKVAIGKERQTSHMGSLLKEKWEAFGLQLNHAQQQMKMTENALVFAFVEGTLTQAVKKGEWILLDEINLAAAETLECLSGLLEGCCGSLVLLDRGDT
;
A
#
# COMPACT_ATOMS: atom_id res chain seq x y z
N ALA A 1 -5.32 -19.58 -32.23
CA ALA A 1 -5.64 -21.02 -32.47
C ALA A 1 -6.81 -21.52 -31.62
N SER A 2 -6.86 -21.17 -30.33
CA SER A 2 -7.96 -21.42 -29.38
C SER A 2 -9.35 -20.98 -29.91
N PHE A 3 -9.43 -19.76 -30.45
CA PHE A 3 -10.65 -19.23 -31.08
C PHE A 3 -11.19 -20.06 -32.27
N ARG A 4 -10.36 -20.85 -32.98
CA ARG A 4 -10.81 -21.69 -34.10
C ARG A 4 -11.62 -22.91 -33.66
N ARG A 5 -11.47 -23.38 -32.42
CA ARG A 5 -12.29 -24.47 -31.85
C ARG A 5 -13.61 -23.95 -31.28
N VAL A 6 -13.62 -22.77 -30.65
CA VAL A 6 -14.85 -22.04 -30.26
C VAL A 6 -15.70 -21.68 -31.49
N ARG A 7 -15.06 -21.48 -32.64
CA ARG A 7 -15.69 -21.21 -33.94
C ARG A 7 -16.65 -22.30 -34.44
N ARG A 8 -16.51 -23.55 -33.98
CA ARG A 8 -17.42 -24.66 -34.36
C ARG A 8 -18.70 -24.71 -33.51
N ALA A 9 -18.75 -23.93 -32.43
CA ALA A 9 -19.77 -24.04 -31.39
C ALA A 9 -20.64 -22.77 -31.20
N SER A 10 -20.29 -21.65 -31.84
CA SER A 10 -20.94 -20.35 -31.61
C SER A 10 -21.91 -19.97 -32.72
N THR A 11 -22.90 -19.16 -32.37
CA THR A 11 -23.87 -18.51 -33.27
C THR A 11 -23.17 -17.90 -34.50
N SER A 12 -23.84 -17.92 -35.66
CA SER A 12 -23.33 -17.54 -36.99
C SER A 12 -22.59 -16.18 -37.02
N GLU A 13 -22.93 -15.28 -36.09
CA GLU A 13 -22.37 -13.95 -35.97
C GLU A 13 -20.98 -13.90 -35.31
N LEU A 14 -20.72 -14.73 -34.28
CA LEU A 14 -19.41 -14.82 -33.63
C LEU A 14 -18.38 -15.45 -34.59
N GLY A 15 -18.81 -16.45 -35.36
CA GLY A 15 -18.01 -17.07 -36.42
C GLY A 15 -17.61 -16.08 -37.53
N ARG A 16 -18.49 -15.12 -37.85
CA ARG A 16 -18.28 -14.04 -38.82
C ARG A 16 -17.36 -12.95 -38.28
N LEU A 17 -17.47 -12.54 -37.02
CA LEU A 17 -16.59 -11.53 -36.41
C LEU A 17 -15.16 -12.05 -36.19
N LEU A 18 -15.02 -13.32 -35.76
CA LEU A 18 -13.72 -14.01 -35.68
C LEU A 18 -13.04 -14.20 -37.06
N SER A 19 -13.73 -13.89 -38.16
CA SER A 19 -13.18 -13.97 -39.53
C SER A 19 -12.54 -12.67 -40.03
N ARG A 20 -12.81 -11.53 -39.37
CA ARG A 20 -12.29 -10.22 -39.78
C ARG A 20 -10.81 -10.04 -39.44
N PRO A 21 -9.97 -9.51 -40.34
CA PRO A 21 -8.52 -9.39 -40.14
C PRO A 21 -8.09 -8.35 -39.09
N ILE A 22 -8.94 -7.38 -38.77
CA ILE A 22 -8.73 -6.32 -37.78
C ILE A 22 -9.98 -6.25 -36.91
N TRP A 23 -9.82 -6.17 -35.59
CA TRP A 23 -10.92 -5.98 -34.64
C TRP A 23 -10.95 -4.53 -34.17
N THR A 24 -12.11 -3.88 -34.26
CA THR A 24 -12.34 -2.58 -33.61
C THR A 24 -12.54 -2.76 -32.09
N SER A 25 -12.42 -1.68 -31.30
CA SER A 25 -12.68 -1.73 -29.85
C SER A 25 -14.09 -2.28 -29.53
N GLN A 26 -15.10 -1.90 -30.32
CA GLN A 26 -16.47 -2.42 -30.18
C GLN A 26 -16.57 -3.91 -30.53
N ASP A 27 -15.88 -4.36 -31.60
CA ASP A 27 -15.84 -5.79 -31.95
C ASP A 27 -15.20 -6.63 -30.82
N ARG A 28 -14.13 -6.12 -30.19
CA ARG A 28 -13.45 -6.81 -29.07
C ARG A 28 -14.36 -6.93 -27.85
N GLN A 29 -15.08 -5.87 -27.49
CA GLN A 29 -16.04 -5.92 -26.39
C GLN A 29 -17.19 -6.89 -26.66
N TYR A 30 -17.70 -6.94 -27.90
CA TYR A 30 -18.75 -7.90 -28.29
C TYR A 30 -18.24 -9.35 -28.21
N ILE A 31 -17.03 -9.62 -28.72
CA ILE A 31 -16.42 -10.97 -28.66
C ILE A 31 -16.28 -11.40 -27.19
N LEU A 32 -15.76 -10.54 -26.31
CA LEU A 32 -15.60 -10.85 -24.90
C LEU A 32 -16.95 -11.03 -24.20
N GLY A 33 -17.97 -10.24 -24.53
CA GLY A 33 -19.33 -10.41 -24.01
C GLY A 33 -19.97 -11.73 -24.43
N ALA A 34 -19.80 -12.13 -25.69
CA ALA A 34 -20.34 -13.39 -26.18
C ALA A 34 -19.56 -14.62 -25.66
N LEU A 35 -18.24 -14.52 -25.45
CA LEU A 35 -17.48 -15.56 -24.73
C LEU A 35 -17.91 -15.68 -23.27
N ALA A 36 -18.22 -14.56 -22.60
CA ALA A 36 -18.72 -14.57 -21.23
C ALA A 36 -20.08 -15.29 -21.15
N GLN A 37 -20.98 -15.07 -22.12
CA GLN A 37 -22.23 -15.81 -22.20
C GLN A 37 -22.03 -17.31 -22.48
N LEU A 38 -21.09 -17.68 -23.37
CA LEU A 38 -20.76 -19.08 -23.64
C LEU A 38 -20.11 -19.79 -22.45
N LEU A 39 -19.44 -19.06 -21.55
CA LEU A 39 -18.88 -19.62 -20.31
C LEU A 39 -19.97 -20.20 -19.39
N LEU A 40 -21.18 -19.63 -19.43
CA LEU A 40 -22.32 -20.04 -18.60
C LEU A 40 -22.94 -21.36 -19.07
N ASP A 41 -22.62 -21.83 -20.28
CA ASP A 41 -23.09 -23.11 -20.79
C ASP A 41 -22.23 -24.27 -20.25
N LYS A 42 -22.89 -25.25 -19.61
CA LYS A 42 -22.28 -26.37 -18.87
C LYS A 42 -21.23 -27.16 -19.66
N GLU A 43 -21.40 -27.27 -20.98
CA GLU A 43 -20.54 -28.04 -21.90
C GLU A 43 -19.28 -27.27 -22.31
N TYR A 44 -19.35 -25.94 -22.38
CA TYR A 44 -18.25 -25.10 -22.86
C TYR A 44 -17.40 -24.52 -21.74
N THR A 45 -17.89 -24.54 -20.49
CA THR A 45 -17.18 -23.97 -19.33
C THR A 45 -15.74 -24.49 -19.18
N SER A 46 -15.51 -25.81 -19.21
CA SER A 46 -14.16 -26.37 -19.03
C SER A 46 -13.25 -26.07 -20.22
N LEU A 47 -13.78 -26.09 -21.44
CA LEU A 47 -13.03 -25.80 -22.65
C LEU A 47 -12.57 -24.33 -22.70
N ILE A 48 -13.46 -23.40 -22.34
CA ILE A 48 -13.17 -21.97 -22.28
C ILE A 48 -12.17 -21.70 -21.14
N GLY A 49 -12.37 -22.28 -19.96
CA GLY A 49 -11.42 -22.16 -18.84
C GLY A 49 -10.00 -22.58 -19.22
N ARG A 50 -9.87 -23.72 -19.91
CA ARG A 50 -8.56 -24.24 -20.37
C ARG A 50 -7.88 -23.34 -21.40
N GLN A 51 -8.64 -22.76 -22.34
CA GLN A 51 -8.07 -22.02 -23.47
C GLN A 51 -7.91 -20.52 -23.24
N LEU A 52 -8.69 -19.93 -22.33
CA LEU A 52 -8.74 -18.50 -22.05
C LEU A 52 -8.43 -18.20 -20.57
N ARG A 53 -7.54 -19.00 -19.96
CA ARG A 53 -7.11 -18.83 -18.56
C ARG A 53 -6.78 -17.38 -18.18
N PRO A 54 -5.99 -16.60 -18.96
CA PRO A 54 -5.62 -15.24 -18.55
C PRO A 54 -6.82 -14.29 -18.47
N LEU A 55 -7.88 -14.54 -19.24
CA LEU A 55 -9.05 -13.67 -19.33
C LEU A 55 -10.23 -14.18 -18.49
N LEU A 56 -10.06 -15.32 -17.82
CA LEU A 56 -11.16 -15.99 -17.13
C LEU A 56 -11.80 -15.08 -16.07
N LEU A 57 -10.97 -14.35 -15.31
CA LEU A 57 -11.44 -13.41 -14.30
C LEU A 57 -12.25 -12.25 -14.90
N ASP A 58 -11.85 -11.74 -16.08
CA ASP A 58 -12.62 -10.72 -16.81
C ASP A 58 -13.96 -11.26 -17.30
N LEU A 59 -13.99 -12.47 -17.86
CA LEU A 59 -15.23 -13.11 -18.32
C LEU A 59 -16.20 -13.39 -17.15
N LEU A 60 -15.68 -13.80 -15.99
CA LEU A 60 -16.49 -14.00 -14.79
C LEU A 60 -17.07 -12.67 -14.28
N GLN A 61 -16.26 -11.61 -14.25
CA GLN A 61 -16.69 -10.30 -13.79
C GLN A 61 -17.74 -9.67 -14.74
N ARG A 62 -17.57 -9.78 -16.06
CA ARG A 62 -18.59 -9.34 -17.03
C ARG A 62 -19.94 -10.03 -16.80
N ASN A 63 -19.92 -11.32 -16.46
CA ASN A 63 -21.14 -12.04 -16.11
C ASN A 63 -21.74 -11.55 -14.80
N ALA A 64 -20.92 -11.26 -13.78
CA ALA A 64 -21.38 -10.70 -12.51
C ALA A 64 -22.03 -9.31 -12.70
N ASP A 65 -21.48 -8.45 -13.56
CA ASP A 65 -22.05 -7.15 -13.88
C ASP A 65 -23.35 -7.29 -14.68
N ALA A 66 -23.40 -8.23 -15.64
CA ALA A 66 -24.61 -8.52 -16.41
C ALA A 66 -25.76 -9.05 -15.54
N ILE A 67 -25.47 -9.77 -14.45
CA ILE A 67 -26.47 -10.26 -13.48
C ILE A 67 -27.11 -9.10 -12.71
N LYS A 68 -26.35 -8.02 -12.46
CA LYS A 68 -26.80 -6.82 -11.73
C LYS A 68 -27.37 -5.72 -12.64
N ALA A 69 -27.27 -5.88 -13.95
CA ALA A 69 -27.74 -4.88 -14.91
C ALA A 69 -29.28 -4.76 -14.86
N GLY A 70 -29.77 -3.62 -14.38
CA GLY A 70 -31.20 -3.24 -14.44
C GLY A 70 -31.98 -3.21 -13.12
N ASN A 71 -31.35 -2.91 -11.97
CA ASN A 71 -31.99 -2.85 -10.62
C ASN A 71 -32.72 -4.14 -10.15
N GLN A 72 -32.75 -5.20 -10.96
CA GLN A 72 -33.30 -6.51 -10.66
C GLN A 72 -32.23 -7.57 -10.93
N ILE A 73 -32.04 -8.50 -9.99
CA ILE A 73 -31.06 -9.59 -10.13
C ILE A 73 -31.61 -10.64 -11.09
N ASN A 74 -30.87 -10.97 -12.14
CA ASN A 74 -31.24 -12.08 -13.01
C ASN A 74 -30.88 -13.43 -12.38
N HIS A 75 -31.87 -14.07 -11.74
CA HIS A 75 -31.67 -15.32 -11.00
C HIS A 75 -31.25 -16.52 -11.89
N ASP A 76 -31.68 -16.60 -13.16
CA ASP A 76 -31.26 -17.69 -14.07
C ASP A 76 -29.78 -17.55 -14.45
N LEU A 77 -29.32 -16.32 -14.73
CA LEU A 77 -27.90 -16.08 -15.00
C LEU A 77 -27.04 -16.30 -13.75
N HIS A 78 -27.53 -15.91 -12.57
CA HIS A 78 -26.87 -16.17 -11.30
C HIS A 78 -26.63 -17.67 -11.05
N GLU A 79 -27.68 -18.50 -11.19
CA GLU A 79 -27.60 -19.96 -11.05
C GLU A 79 -26.53 -20.57 -11.98
N ARG A 80 -26.53 -20.17 -13.26
CA ARG A 80 -25.56 -20.65 -14.25
C ARG A 80 -24.14 -20.20 -13.92
N HIS A 81 -23.98 -18.97 -13.46
CA HIS A 81 -22.69 -18.41 -13.08
C HIS A 81 -22.08 -19.18 -11.90
N CYS A 82 -22.89 -19.51 -10.89
CA CYS A 82 -22.46 -20.33 -9.75
C CYS A 82 -22.03 -21.75 -10.18
N VAL A 83 -22.77 -22.40 -11.08
CA VAL A 83 -22.40 -23.72 -11.62
C VAL A 83 -21.13 -23.66 -12.45
N ALA A 84 -20.94 -22.59 -13.24
CA ALA A 84 -19.73 -22.39 -14.02
C ALA A 84 -18.51 -22.20 -13.10
N MET A 85 -18.63 -21.36 -12.06
CA MET A 85 -17.57 -21.16 -11.06
C MET A 85 -17.21 -22.47 -10.34
N SER A 86 -18.19 -23.25 -9.87
CA SER A 86 -17.92 -24.48 -9.10
C SER A 86 -17.14 -25.54 -9.88
N LYS A 87 -17.30 -25.59 -11.21
CA LYS A 87 -16.52 -26.46 -12.10
C LYS A 87 -15.08 -25.98 -12.28
N LEU A 88 -14.86 -24.67 -12.23
CA LEU A 88 -13.56 -24.06 -12.52
C LEU A 88 -12.65 -23.96 -11.29
N ILE A 89 -13.20 -23.92 -10.06
CA ILE A 89 -12.41 -23.79 -8.82
C ILE A 89 -11.35 -24.90 -8.70
N GLY A 90 -11.70 -26.12 -9.10
CA GLY A 90 -10.76 -27.25 -9.04
C GLY A 90 -9.58 -27.10 -10.01
N SER A 91 -9.74 -26.42 -11.15
CA SER A 91 -8.70 -26.29 -12.18
C SER A 91 -8.01 -24.93 -12.21
N HIS A 92 -8.68 -23.88 -11.71
CA HIS A 92 -8.22 -22.49 -11.71
C HIS A 92 -8.37 -21.89 -10.31
N PRO A 93 -7.26 -21.72 -9.57
CA PRO A 93 -7.31 -21.21 -8.20
C PRO A 93 -7.74 -19.74 -8.10
N ASP A 94 -7.58 -18.94 -9.16
CA ASP A 94 -8.02 -17.53 -9.19
C ASP A 94 -9.55 -17.38 -9.06
N VAL A 95 -10.32 -18.45 -9.30
CA VAL A 95 -11.80 -18.44 -9.26
C VAL A 95 -12.35 -18.49 -7.84
N LEU A 96 -11.65 -19.13 -6.90
CA LEU A 96 -12.12 -19.24 -5.51
C LEU A 96 -12.17 -17.87 -4.81
N PRO A 97 -11.10 -17.03 -4.84
CA PRO A 97 -11.15 -15.68 -4.29
C PRO A 97 -12.24 -14.80 -4.91
N PHE A 98 -12.43 -14.92 -6.24
CA PHE A 98 -13.50 -14.22 -6.94
C PHE A 98 -14.89 -14.65 -6.45
N ALA A 99 -15.12 -15.96 -6.31
CA ALA A 99 -16.40 -16.49 -5.87
C ALA A 99 -16.73 -16.07 -4.43
N LEU A 100 -15.75 -16.08 -3.52
CA LEU A 100 -15.95 -15.61 -2.14
C LEU A 100 -16.36 -14.12 -2.11
N ARG A 101 -15.67 -13.26 -2.89
CA ARG A 101 -16.04 -11.85 -3.03
C ARG A 101 -17.44 -11.66 -3.63
N TYR A 102 -17.79 -12.50 -4.60
CA TYR A 102 -19.11 -12.47 -5.22
C TYR A 102 -20.21 -12.80 -4.20
N PHE A 103 -20.04 -13.88 -3.42
CA PHE A 103 -21.02 -14.32 -2.41
C PHE A 103 -21.15 -13.39 -1.19
N GLN A 104 -20.20 -12.48 -0.93
CA GLN A 104 -20.40 -11.43 0.08
C GLN A 104 -21.51 -10.45 -0.29
N VAL A 105 -21.72 -10.22 -1.60
CA VAL A 105 -22.70 -9.25 -2.11
C VAL A 105 -23.92 -9.93 -2.73
N SER A 106 -23.75 -11.15 -3.24
CA SER A 106 -24.80 -11.92 -3.89
C SER A 106 -25.37 -13.01 -2.98
N SER A 107 -26.61 -13.41 -3.25
CA SER A 107 -27.28 -14.51 -2.58
C SER A 107 -26.59 -15.88 -2.76
N PRO A 108 -26.93 -16.88 -1.90
CA PRO A 108 -26.47 -18.26 -2.05
C PRO A 108 -26.89 -18.92 -3.38
N VAL A 109 -26.16 -19.95 -3.79
CA VAL A 109 -26.37 -20.73 -5.03
C VAL A 109 -27.80 -21.27 -5.18
N PHE A 110 -28.47 -21.54 -4.06
CA PHE A 110 -29.83 -22.07 -3.98
C PHE A 110 -30.87 -21.04 -3.52
N GLN A 111 -30.63 -19.74 -3.75
CA GLN A 111 -31.57 -18.65 -3.43
C GLN A 111 -33.01 -18.95 -3.91
N ARG A 112 -33.15 -19.65 -5.04
CA ARG A 112 -34.43 -20.13 -5.56
C ARG A 112 -35.30 -20.85 -4.52
N LEU A 113 -34.72 -21.59 -3.59
CA LEU A 113 -35.46 -22.32 -2.56
C LEU A 113 -36.05 -21.38 -1.49
N PHE A 114 -35.47 -20.20 -1.29
CA PHE A 114 -36.02 -19.15 -0.42
C PHE A 114 -37.16 -18.39 -1.10
N LEU A 115 -37.17 -18.35 -2.44
CA LEU A 115 -38.19 -17.67 -3.24
C LEU A 115 -39.39 -18.57 -3.51
N GLU A 116 -39.24 -19.90 -3.52
CA GLU A 116 -40.35 -20.85 -3.63
C GLU A 116 -41.15 -20.98 -2.31
N SER A 117 -40.60 -20.58 -1.15
CA SER A 117 -41.30 -20.56 0.15
C SER A 117 -42.05 -19.26 0.46
N SER A 118 -41.82 -18.20 -0.32
CA SER A 118 -42.50 -16.91 -0.19
C SER A 118 -43.30 -16.62 -1.46
N ASP A 119 -44.63 -16.52 -1.34
CA ASP A 119 -45.63 -16.38 -2.41
C ASP A 119 -45.28 -15.39 -3.55
N SER A 120 -44.45 -15.79 -4.52
CA SER A 120 -44.10 -14.94 -5.65
C SER A 120 -44.06 -15.70 -6.98
N SER A 121 -45.22 -15.78 -7.62
CA SER A 121 -45.42 -16.21 -9.00
C SER A 121 -44.84 -15.23 -10.06
N THR A 122 -43.78 -14.49 -9.77
CA THR A 122 -43.29 -13.37 -10.59
C THR A 122 -41.86 -13.51 -11.12
N ILE A 123 -41.20 -14.66 -10.95
CA ILE A 123 -39.84 -14.86 -11.46
C ILE A 123 -39.87 -15.68 -12.77
N ARG A 124 -39.64 -15.01 -13.90
CA ARG A 124 -39.58 -15.64 -15.23
C ARG A 124 -38.22 -16.31 -15.45
N TYR A 125 -38.15 -17.63 -15.26
CA TYR A 125 -36.99 -18.44 -15.64
C TYR A 125 -36.99 -18.71 -17.16
N GLY A 126 -35.82 -18.71 -17.80
CA GLY A 126 -35.66 -18.98 -19.23
C GLY A 126 -35.91 -20.45 -19.61
N ARG A 127 -36.01 -20.72 -20.93
CA ARG A 127 -36.29 -22.07 -21.50
C ARG A 127 -35.20 -23.13 -21.21
N ARG A 128 -33.99 -22.73 -20.78
CA ARG A 128 -32.85 -23.60 -20.43
C ARG A 128 -32.45 -23.45 -18.97
N ARG A 129 -33.40 -23.66 -18.04
CA ARG A 129 -33.15 -23.55 -16.61
C ARG A 129 -32.17 -24.62 -16.10
N MET A 130 -31.31 -24.27 -15.15
CA MET A 130 -30.44 -25.26 -14.47
C MET A 130 -31.26 -26.20 -13.58
N LYS A 131 -30.85 -27.48 -13.52
CA LYS A 131 -31.52 -28.47 -12.66
C LYS A 131 -31.04 -28.32 -11.22
N LEU A 132 -31.91 -28.62 -10.26
CA LEU A 132 -31.58 -28.52 -8.83
C LEU A 132 -30.38 -29.41 -8.43
N ARG A 133 -30.20 -30.55 -9.09
CA ARG A 133 -29.02 -31.41 -8.91
C ARG A 133 -27.70 -30.71 -9.24
N ASP A 134 -27.67 -29.87 -10.28
CA ASP A 134 -26.46 -29.14 -10.69
C ASP A 134 -26.14 -28.03 -9.67
N LEU A 135 -27.16 -27.41 -9.08
CA LEU A 135 -27.00 -26.40 -8.02
C LEU A 135 -26.48 -27.02 -6.73
N MET A 136 -27.03 -28.17 -6.31
CA MET A 136 -26.55 -28.87 -5.12
C MET A 136 -25.15 -29.47 -5.31
N GLU A 137 -24.84 -29.95 -6.52
CA GLU A 137 -23.49 -30.36 -6.89
C GLU A 137 -22.51 -29.17 -6.80
N ALA A 138 -22.90 -27.99 -7.30
CA ALA A 138 -22.11 -26.78 -7.19
C ALA A 138 -21.90 -26.35 -5.72
N ALA A 139 -22.96 -26.34 -4.92
CA ALA A 139 -22.90 -26.02 -3.49
C ALA A 139 -21.96 -26.96 -2.73
N TYR A 140 -22.01 -28.26 -3.02
CA TYR A 140 -21.10 -29.24 -2.44
C TYR A 140 -19.64 -28.98 -2.80
N ARG A 141 -19.34 -28.67 -4.07
CA ARG A 141 -17.97 -28.33 -4.50
C ARG A 141 -17.42 -27.08 -3.81
N PHE A 142 -18.23 -26.02 -3.70
CA PHE A 142 -17.84 -24.82 -2.97
C PHE A 142 -17.50 -25.15 -1.50
N LEU A 143 -18.35 -25.92 -0.84
CA LEU A 143 -18.18 -26.32 0.56
C LEU A 143 -16.97 -27.25 0.78
N GLN A 144 -16.61 -28.08 -0.19
CA GLN A 144 -15.40 -28.92 -0.12
C GLN A 144 -14.11 -28.10 -0.14
N HIS A 145 -14.11 -26.96 -0.83
CA HIS A 145 -12.94 -26.10 -0.90
C HIS A 145 -12.83 -25.18 0.32
N GLU A 146 -13.93 -24.53 0.70
CA GLU A 146 -13.94 -23.55 1.80
C GLU A 146 -15.08 -23.80 2.80
N PRO A 147 -14.94 -24.81 3.69
CA PRO A 147 -16.03 -25.22 4.58
C PRO A 147 -16.33 -24.21 5.68
N SER A 148 -15.32 -23.46 6.13
CA SER A 148 -15.40 -22.55 7.28
C SER A 148 -16.24 -21.31 6.97
N LEU A 149 -15.90 -20.59 5.89
CA LEU A 149 -16.59 -19.35 5.48
C LEU A 149 -18.01 -19.62 4.98
N LEU A 150 -18.20 -20.64 4.15
CA LEU A 150 -19.51 -20.93 3.54
C LEU A 150 -20.52 -21.53 4.52
N ARG A 151 -20.06 -22.11 5.63
CA ARG A 151 -20.93 -22.51 6.74
C ARG A 151 -21.58 -21.31 7.42
N GLU A 152 -20.84 -20.21 7.58
CA GLU A 152 -21.30 -18.98 8.22
C GLU A 152 -22.10 -18.10 7.24
N LEU A 153 -21.69 -18.06 5.97
CA LEU A 153 -22.30 -17.18 4.96
C LEU A 153 -23.66 -17.67 4.44
N TRP A 154 -23.91 -18.99 4.40
CA TRP A 154 -25.14 -19.55 3.82
C TRP A 154 -26.05 -20.16 4.88
N ASP A 155 -27.35 -19.89 4.77
CA ASP A 155 -28.36 -20.57 5.58
C ASP A 155 -28.72 -21.93 4.96
N TRP A 156 -28.18 -22.99 5.56
CA TRP A 156 -28.37 -24.37 5.14
C TRP A 156 -29.71 -24.98 5.59
N SER A 157 -30.49 -24.30 6.42
CA SER A 157 -31.78 -24.80 6.93
C SER A 157 -32.76 -25.10 5.78
N VAL A 158 -32.71 -24.29 4.73
CA VAL A 158 -33.55 -24.41 3.52
C VAL A 158 -33.24 -25.66 2.70
N CYS A 159 -32.08 -26.27 2.88
CA CYS A 159 -31.71 -27.52 2.22
C CYS A 159 -32.27 -28.78 2.94
N LEU A 160 -32.77 -28.66 4.18
CA LEU A 160 -33.27 -29.80 4.96
C LEU A 160 -34.50 -30.49 4.32
N PRO A 161 -35.51 -29.77 3.77
CA PRO A 161 -36.63 -30.40 3.08
C PRO A 161 -36.21 -31.22 1.85
N LEU A 162 -35.09 -30.87 1.21
CA LEU A 162 -34.58 -31.57 0.03
C LEU A 162 -34.09 -32.99 0.32
N LEU A 163 -33.84 -33.35 1.58
CA LEU A 163 -33.53 -34.73 1.97
C LEU A 163 -34.70 -35.69 1.69
N ARG A 164 -35.93 -35.18 1.55
CA ARG A 164 -37.13 -35.97 1.21
C ARG A 164 -37.44 -35.95 -0.30
N SER A 165 -36.58 -35.36 -1.13
CA SER A 165 -36.82 -35.25 -2.56
C SER A 165 -36.76 -36.62 -3.27
N HIS A 166 -37.54 -36.77 -4.34
CA HIS A 166 -37.56 -37.99 -5.16
C HIS A 166 -36.26 -38.21 -5.95
N ASP A 167 -35.48 -37.15 -6.21
CA ASP A 167 -34.21 -37.26 -6.93
C ASP A 167 -33.08 -37.75 -6.00
N THR A 168 -32.54 -38.93 -6.29
CA THR A 168 -31.44 -39.56 -5.55
C THR A 168 -30.17 -38.70 -5.51
N ALA A 169 -29.87 -37.94 -6.58
CA ALA A 169 -28.69 -37.10 -6.63
C ALA A 169 -28.82 -35.86 -5.74
N VAL A 170 -30.02 -35.27 -5.69
CA VAL A 170 -30.29 -34.13 -4.80
C VAL A 170 -30.16 -34.57 -3.35
N ARG A 171 -30.73 -35.74 -2.99
CA ARG A 171 -30.54 -36.34 -1.65
C ARG A 171 -29.08 -36.61 -1.33
N TRP A 172 -28.29 -37.13 -2.28
CA TRP A 172 -26.86 -37.39 -2.09
C TRP A 172 -26.07 -36.11 -1.80
N TYR A 173 -26.18 -35.09 -2.65
CA TYR A 173 -25.40 -33.85 -2.49
C TYR A 173 -25.85 -33.07 -1.26
N THR A 174 -27.16 -33.00 -0.97
CA THR A 174 -27.68 -32.34 0.25
C THR A 174 -27.20 -33.02 1.52
N ALA A 175 -27.25 -34.36 1.59
CA ALA A 175 -26.75 -35.11 2.75
C ALA A 175 -25.25 -34.90 2.97
N ASN A 176 -24.46 -34.86 1.89
CA ASN A 176 -23.02 -34.59 2.00
C ASN A 176 -22.70 -33.14 2.38
N CYS A 177 -23.47 -32.16 1.89
CA CYS A 177 -23.33 -30.77 2.35
C CYS A 177 -23.59 -30.66 3.85
N LEU A 178 -24.69 -31.24 4.34
CA LEU A 178 -25.04 -31.21 5.76
C LEU A 178 -24.02 -31.94 6.63
N ALA A 179 -23.47 -33.06 6.17
CA ALA A 179 -22.40 -33.76 6.88
C ALA A 179 -21.15 -32.88 7.07
N VAL A 180 -20.79 -32.09 6.06
CA VAL A 180 -19.66 -31.14 6.15
C VAL A 180 -20.00 -29.93 7.03
N VAL A 181 -21.19 -29.35 6.88
CA VAL A 181 -21.66 -28.21 7.69
C VAL A 181 -21.73 -28.56 9.17
N THR A 182 -22.15 -29.77 9.52
CA THR A 182 -22.27 -30.24 10.92
C THR A 182 -20.98 -30.89 11.44
N SER A 183 -19.92 -30.95 10.63
CA SER A 183 -18.62 -31.54 10.99
C SER A 183 -18.74 -32.97 11.52
N MET A 184 -19.56 -33.82 10.87
CA MET A 184 -19.74 -35.21 11.25
C MET A 184 -18.47 -36.04 11.03
N ASN A 185 -18.07 -36.83 12.02
CA ASN A 185 -17.06 -37.88 11.85
C ASN A 185 -17.50 -38.91 10.81
N ASP A 186 -16.56 -39.63 10.21
CA ASP A 186 -16.83 -40.59 9.13
C ASP A 186 -17.86 -41.67 9.52
N GLU A 187 -17.84 -42.14 10.77
CA GLU A 187 -18.82 -43.10 11.28
C GLU A 187 -20.24 -42.49 11.35
N HIS A 188 -20.36 -41.27 11.86
CA HIS A 188 -21.62 -40.53 11.91
C HIS A 188 -22.12 -40.19 10.50
N ARG A 189 -21.23 -39.81 9.58
CA ARG A 189 -21.55 -39.57 8.18
C ARG A 189 -22.07 -40.83 7.50
N LEU A 190 -21.44 -41.99 7.71
CA LEU A 190 -21.87 -43.25 7.13
C LEU A 190 -23.21 -43.72 7.70
N THR A 191 -23.42 -43.61 9.01
CA THR A 191 -24.70 -43.94 9.63
C THR A 191 -25.82 -43.00 9.17
N PHE A 192 -25.52 -41.71 8.99
CA PHE A 192 -26.45 -40.73 8.43
C PHE A 192 -26.83 -41.05 6.98
N LEU A 193 -25.84 -41.31 6.12
CA LEU A 193 -26.08 -41.66 4.70
C LEU A 193 -26.89 -42.95 4.56
N LYS A 194 -26.60 -43.98 5.38
CA LYS A 194 -27.36 -45.24 5.40
C LYS A 194 -28.84 -45.07 5.77
N LYS A 195 -29.20 -44.01 6.50
CA LYS A 195 -30.61 -43.71 6.85
C LYS A 195 -31.38 -43.05 5.69
N ILE A 196 -30.68 -42.40 4.75
CA ILE A 196 -31.29 -41.57 3.70
C ILE A 196 -31.28 -42.28 2.34
N LEU A 197 -30.29 -43.14 2.08
CA LEU A 197 -30.02 -43.75 0.78
C LEU A 197 -29.84 -45.27 0.91
N SER A 198 -30.08 -45.99 -0.18
CA SER A 198 -29.82 -47.43 -0.24
C SER A 198 -28.31 -47.72 -0.34
N PRO A 199 -27.84 -48.91 0.08
CA PRO A 199 -26.42 -49.27 -0.01
C PRO A 199 -25.89 -49.24 -1.46
N ASP A 200 -26.70 -49.65 -2.43
CA ASP A 200 -26.35 -49.65 -3.85
C ASP A 200 -26.23 -48.22 -4.41
N GLU A 201 -27.12 -47.31 -4.00
CA GLU A 201 -27.04 -45.88 -4.34
C GLU A 201 -25.76 -45.26 -3.77
N ILE A 202 -25.40 -45.60 -2.52
CA ILE A 202 -24.17 -45.09 -1.88
C ILE A 202 -22.92 -45.54 -2.65
N ILE A 203 -22.87 -46.81 -3.08
CA ILE A 203 -21.73 -47.34 -3.86
C ILE A 203 -21.65 -46.62 -5.21
N TYR A 204 -22.78 -46.49 -5.91
CA TYR A 204 -22.86 -45.79 -7.19
C TYR A 204 -22.34 -44.35 -7.10
N PHE A 205 -22.80 -43.56 -6.12
CA PHE A 205 -22.36 -42.18 -5.99
C PHE A 205 -20.91 -42.03 -5.49
N LYS A 206 -20.39 -43.00 -4.71
CA LYS A 206 -18.96 -43.05 -4.36
C LYS A 206 -18.09 -43.28 -5.58
N LEU A 207 -18.47 -44.22 -6.47
CA LEU A 207 -17.77 -44.46 -7.74
C LEU A 207 -17.82 -43.21 -8.62
N LYS A 208 -19.00 -42.58 -8.74
CA LYS A 208 -19.15 -41.33 -9.50
C LYS A 208 -18.26 -40.20 -8.96
N LEU A 209 -18.15 -40.06 -7.63
CA LEU A 209 -17.26 -39.06 -7.03
C LEU A 209 -15.79 -39.32 -7.39
N LEU A 210 -15.35 -40.58 -7.41
CA LEU A 210 -13.99 -40.95 -7.81
C LEU A 210 -13.71 -40.62 -9.28
N GLU A 211 -14.66 -40.90 -10.18
CA GLU A 211 -14.58 -40.51 -11.59
C GLU A 211 -14.49 -38.99 -11.76
N GLU A 212 -15.28 -38.23 -11.00
CA GLU A 212 -15.25 -36.76 -11.02
C GLU A 212 -13.89 -36.22 -10.54
N VAL A 213 -13.32 -36.78 -9.46
CA VAL A 213 -11.97 -36.42 -8.99
C VAL A 213 -10.90 -36.75 -10.03
N HIS A 214 -11.03 -37.90 -10.70
CA HIS A 214 -10.11 -38.27 -11.77
C HIS A 214 -10.20 -37.30 -12.96
N ALA A 215 -11.40 -36.93 -13.40
CA ALA A 215 -11.62 -35.95 -14.46
C ALA A 215 -11.06 -34.57 -14.09
N GLN A 216 -11.22 -34.13 -12.84
CA GLN A 216 -10.62 -32.88 -12.36
C GLN A 216 -9.08 -32.93 -12.37
N ASN A 217 -8.48 -34.07 -11.99
CA ASN A 217 -7.02 -34.24 -12.04
C ASN A 217 -6.49 -34.25 -13.48
N ILE A 218 -7.24 -34.81 -14.43
CA ILE A 218 -6.93 -34.71 -15.86
C ILE A 218 -7.01 -33.24 -16.33
N GLU A 219 -8.04 -32.49 -15.94
CA GLU A 219 -8.11 -31.08 -16.33
C GLU A 219 -6.98 -30.25 -15.71
N LYS A 220 -6.64 -30.48 -14.43
CA LYS A 220 -5.47 -29.86 -13.79
C LYS A 220 -4.18 -30.15 -14.56
N SER A 221 -3.95 -31.39 -14.97
CA SER A 221 -2.74 -31.76 -15.73
C SER A 221 -2.74 -31.16 -17.13
N LEU A 222 -3.89 -31.10 -17.82
CA LEU A 222 -4.03 -30.44 -19.13
C LEU A 222 -3.84 -28.92 -19.06
N VAL A 223 -4.21 -28.28 -17.95
CA VAL A 223 -3.96 -26.85 -17.71
C VAL A 223 -2.46 -26.60 -17.50
N LEU A 224 -1.77 -27.47 -16.77
CA LEU A 224 -0.32 -27.38 -16.56
C LEU A 224 0.50 -27.69 -17.83
N ALA A 225 0.01 -28.60 -18.68
CA ALA A 225 0.67 -29.03 -19.91
C ALA A 225 0.54 -28.03 -21.08
N ASN A 226 -0.17 -26.90 -20.92
CA ASN A 226 -0.25 -25.82 -21.92
C ASN A 226 0.57 -24.58 -21.49
N PRO A 227 1.92 -24.61 -21.55
CA PRO A 227 2.75 -23.43 -21.30
C PRO A 227 2.82 -22.47 -22.50
N ASP A 228 2.38 -22.89 -23.71
CA ASP A 228 2.70 -22.24 -24.99
C ASP A 228 1.76 -21.11 -25.43
N ILE A 229 0.86 -20.63 -24.57
CA ILE A 229 0.21 -19.35 -24.86
C ILE A 229 1.23 -18.28 -24.48
N THR A 230 1.79 -17.58 -25.46
CA THR A 230 2.62 -16.39 -25.21
C THR A 230 1.77 -15.35 -24.46
N LEU A 231 1.85 -15.39 -23.12
CA LEU A 231 0.95 -14.69 -22.20
C LEU A 231 1.05 -13.16 -22.30
N TRP A 232 2.17 -12.63 -22.78
CA TRP A 232 2.42 -11.20 -22.83
C TRP A 232 3.56 -10.84 -23.79
N HIS A 233 3.41 -9.76 -24.56
CA HIS A 233 4.50 -9.23 -25.38
C HIS A 233 4.47 -7.71 -25.40
N ARG A 234 5.57 -7.06 -24.99
CA ARG A 234 5.75 -5.62 -25.06
C ARG A 234 6.06 -5.21 -26.51
N ARG A 235 5.05 -4.89 -27.32
CA ARG A 235 5.27 -4.29 -28.65
C ARG A 235 4.89 -2.81 -28.66
N LYS A 236 5.75 -1.99 -29.28
CA LYS A 236 5.42 -0.62 -29.66
C LYS A 236 4.33 -0.67 -30.73
N SER A 237 3.30 0.16 -30.55
CA SER A 237 2.09 0.32 -31.37
C SER A 237 2.29 0.00 -32.86
N LEU A 238 1.84 -1.18 -33.29
CA LEU A 238 1.59 -1.54 -34.68
C LEU A 238 0.08 -1.79 -34.84
N PRO A 239 -0.50 -1.66 -36.05
CA PRO A 239 -1.94 -1.80 -36.24
C PRO A 239 -2.41 -3.20 -35.82
N HIS A 240 -3.43 -3.20 -34.98
CA HIS A 240 -3.99 -4.31 -34.21
C HIS A 240 -4.38 -5.50 -35.10
N LYS A 241 -3.57 -6.56 -35.11
CA LYS A 241 -3.90 -7.84 -35.76
C LYS A 241 -4.87 -8.66 -34.89
N GLN A 242 -5.62 -9.55 -35.54
CA GLN A 242 -6.64 -10.53 -35.06
C GLN A 242 -6.47 -11.21 -33.68
N ASP A 243 -5.32 -11.09 -32.99
CA ASP A 243 -4.96 -11.92 -31.84
C ASP A 243 -4.64 -11.12 -30.57
N GLN A 244 -4.92 -9.81 -30.53
CA GLN A 244 -4.46 -8.92 -29.44
C GLN A 244 -5.61 -8.23 -28.71
N ILE A 245 -5.64 -8.42 -27.38
CA ILE A 245 -6.50 -7.70 -26.44
C ILE A 245 -5.63 -6.69 -25.70
N VAL A 246 -6.11 -5.46 -25.60
CA VAL A 246 -5.43 -4.37 -24.91
C VAL A 246 -6.01 -4.23 -23.50
N SER A 247 -5.22 -3.73 -22.54
CA SER A 247 -5.69 -3.50 -21.17
C SER A 247 -6.93 -2.59 -21.09
N GLU A 248 -7.14 -1.72 -22.09
CA GLU A 248 -8.32 -0.84 -22.23
C GLU A 248 -9.62 -1.60 -22.58
N ASP A 249 -9.53 -2.83 -23.10
CA ASP A 249 -10.71 -3.61 -23.50
C ASP A 249 -11.33 -4.40 -22.33
N LEU A 250 -10.64 -4.47 -21.18
CA LEU A 250 -11.06 -5.19 -19.97
C LEU A 250 -12.16 -4.44 -19.20
N CYS A 251 -12.91 -5.12 -18.34
CA CYS A 251 -13.92 -4.49 -17.51
C CYS A 251 -13.30 -3.54 -16.47
N SER A 252 -14.05 -2.51 -16.07
CA SER A 252 -13.57 -1.46 -15.14
C SER A 252 -13.10 -1.98 -13.77
N SER A 253 -13.60 -3.14 -13.36
CA SER A 253 -13.30 -3.86 -12.12
C SER A 253 -12.08 -4.77 -12.20
N VAL A 254 -11.35 -4.78 -13.31
CA VAL A 254 -10.23 -5.68 -13.55
C VAL A 254 -9.11 -4.95 -14.28
N VAL A 255 -7.85 -5.29 -13.97
CA VAL A 255 -6.67 -4.71 -14.64
C VAL A 255 -5.68 -5.79 -15.04
N ALA A 256 -5.16 -5.71 -16.27
CA ALA A 256 -4.04 -6.53 -16.71
C ALA A 256 -2.70 -5.92 -16.33
N VAL A 257 -1.95 -6.64 -15.51
CA VAL A 257 -0.59 -6.32 -15.08
C VAL A 257 0.37 -7.32 -15.73
N CYS A 258 1.16 -6.86 -16.72
CA CYS A 258 2.19 -7.68 -17.40
C CYS A 258 1.73 -9.09 -17.83
N GLY A 259 0.47 -9.22 -18.28
CA GLY A 259 -0.12 -10.48 -18.74
C GLY A 259 -0.95 -11.25 -17.71
N VAL A 260 -0.99 -10.80 -16.46
CA VAL A 260 -1.82 -11.37 -15.39
C VAL A 260 -2.99 -10.42 -15.11
N VAL A 261 -4.19 -10.97 -15.01
CA VAL A 261 -5.41 -10.21 -14.82
C VAL A 261 -5.80 -10.24 -13.34
N LEU A 262 -5.86 -9.06 -12.71
CA LEU A 262 -6.12 -8.89 -11.29
C LEU A 262 -7.39 -8.08 -11.03
N PRO A 263 -8.09 -8.32 -9.90
CA PRO A 263 -9.24 -7.52 -9.51
C PRO A 263 -8.82 -6.08 -9.16
N LYS A 264 -9.52 -5.12 -9.73
CA LYS A 264 -9.41 -3.68 -9.45
C LYS A 264 -10.46 -3.27 -8.42
N GLN A 265 -10.09 -2.39 -7.50
CA GLN A 265 -11.05 -1.61 -6.70
C GLN A 265 -11.35 -0.28 -7.41
N GLN A 266 -12.58 0.23 -7.27
CA GLN A 266 -12.97 1.48 -7.93
C GLN A 266 -12.15 2.64 -7.35
N LEU A 267 -11.32 3.26 -8.19
CA LEU A 267 -10.48 4.40 -7.84
C LEU A 267 -11.34 5.66 -7.68
N LYS A 268 -11.01 6.48 -6.67
CA LYS A 268 -11.45 7.88 -6.64
C LYS A 268 -10.62 8.67 -7.67
N PRO A 269 -11.19 9.62 -8.42
CA PRO A 269 -10.50 10.29 -9.54
C PRO A 269 -9.24 11.08 -9.16
N LYS A 270 -9.02 11.38 -7.88
CA LYS A 270 -7.80 12.05 -7.38
C LYS A 270 -6.58 11.12 -7.26
N ASP A 271 -6.74 9.82 -7.48
CA ASP A 271 -5.71 8.79 -7.26
C ASP A 271 -5.04 8.29 -8.55
N GLU A 272 -5.47 8.77 -9.72
CA GLU A 272 -4.91 8.34 -11.01
C GLU A 272 -3.58 9.04 -11.35
N GLU A 273 -3.33 10.24 -10.83
CA GLU A 273 -2.11 11.02 -11.09
C GLU A 273 -0.85 10.41 -10.46
N SER A 274 -0.98 9.59 -9.41
CA SER A 274 0.15 8.95 -8.70
C SER A 274 0.63 7.64 -9.35
N ILE A 275 -0.09 7.10 -10.33
CA ILE A 275 0.25 5.82 -11.00
C ILE A 275 1.52 5.95 -11.88
N SER A 276 1.98 7.17 -12.18
CA SER A 276 2.98 7.44 -13.23
C SER A 276 4.46 7.44 -12.80
N HIS A 277 4.83 6.96 -11.61
CA HIS A 277 6.22 7.10 -11.14
C HIS A 277 7.16 5.94 -11.46
N LEU A 278 6.66 4.74 -11.73
CA LEU A 278 7.51 3.58 -12.06
C LEU A 278 7.59 3.35 -13.57
N ILE A 279 8.80 3.41 -14.12
CA ILE A 279 9.05 3.09 -15.52
C ILE A 279 9.22 1.58 -15.64
N LEU A 280 8.31 0.97 -16.39
CA LEU A 280 8.38 -0.45 -16.69
C LEU A 280 9.58 -0.73 -17.60
N VAL A 281 10.49 -1.58 -17.14
CA VAL A 281 11.61 -2.14 -17.93
C VAL A 281 11.47 -3.67 -17.98
N GLU A 282 12.23 -4.36 -18.82
CA GLU A 282 12.09 -5.81 -19.03
C GLU A 282 12.22 -6.61 -17.71
N SER A 283 13.27 -6.38 -16.93
CA SER A 283 13.45 -6.99 -15.60
C SER A 283 12.29 -6.68 -14.65
N THR A 284 11.87 -5.41 -14.58
CA THR A 284 10.72 -4.97 -13.77
C THR A 284 9.43 -5.65 -14.20
N CYS A 285 9.20 -5.85 -15.50
CA CYS A 285 8.00 -6.51 -16.01
C CYS A 285 7.99 -8.00 -15.63
N LYS A 286 9.12 -8.69 -15.72
CA LYS A 286 9.24 -10.10 -15.29
C LYS A 286 8.97 -10.24 -13.80
N ASN A 287 9.53 -9.34 -12.98
CA ASN A 287 9.32 -9.33 -11.54
C ASN A 287 7.87 -8.98 -11.17
N LEU A 288 7.29 -7.99 -11.87
CA LEU A 288 5.89 -7.61 -11.69
C LEU A 288 4.93 -8.73 -12.12
N GLN A 289 5.26 -9.48 -13.18
CA GLN A 289 4.50 -10.64 -13.60
C GLN A 289 4.52 -11.74 -12.51
N ARG A 290 5.70 -12.03 -11.94
CA ARG A 290 5.83 -12.98 -10.82
C ARG A 290 5.05 -12.53 -9.58
N LEU A 291 5.14 -11.24 -9.26
CA LEU A 291 4.41 -10.62 -8.16
C LEU A 291 2.89 -10.72 -8.39
N ALA A 292 2.42 -10.37 -9.59
CA ALA A 292 1.01 -10.43 -9.96
C ALA A 292 0.48 -11.87 -9.94
N MET A 293 1.27 -12.86 -10.39
CA MET A 293 0.91 -14.27 -10.25
C MET A 293 0.75 -14.64 -8.77
N ALA A 294 1.70 -14.28 -7.90
CA ALA A 294 1.61 -14.62 -6.48
C ALA A 294 0.39 -13.99 -5.80
N VAL A 295 0.04 -12.75 -6.17
CA VAL A 295 -1.16 -12.05 -5.68
C VAL A 295 -2.46 -12.68 -6.20
N SER A 296 -2.47 -13.24 -7.42
CA SER A 296 -3.67 -13.92 -7.93
C SER A 296 -4.02 -15.17 -7.12
N PHE A 297 -3.01 -15.86 -6.59
CA PHE A 297 -3.16 -17.00 -5.67
C PHE A 297 -3.39 -16.59 -4.21
N GLN A 298 -3.37 -15.30 -3.86
CA GLN A 298 -3.41 -14.81 -2.46
C GLN A 298 -2.28 -15.35 -1.56
N ASN A 299 -1.13 -15.71 -2.14
CA ASN A 299 0.02 -16.21 -1.38
C ASN A 299 0.84 -15.07 -0.78
N ALA A 300 1.37 -15.22 0.43
CA ALA A 300 2.30 -14.26 1.02
C ALA A 300 3.59 -14.14 0.18
N VAL A 301 4.05 -12.90 -0.08
CA VAL A 301 5.19 -12.64 -0.98
C VAL A 301 6.35 -11.96 -0.27
N LEU A 302 7.54 -12.55 -0.39
CA LEU A 302 8.79 -12.01 0.14
C LEU A 302 9.67 -11.50 -0.99
N LEU A 303 10.00 -10.21 -0.95
CA LEU A 303 10.86 -9.55 -1.93
C LEU A 303 12.29 -9.47 -1.38
N GLU A 304 13.18 -10.34 -1.87
CA GLU A 304 14.60 -10.35 -1.51
C GLU A 304 15.41 -9.55 -2.54
N GLY A 305 16.37 -8.74 -2.11
CA GLY A 305 17.24 -8.05 -3.08
C GLY A 305 18.21 -7.06 -2.44
N PRO A 306 19.09 -6.44 -3.24
CA PRO A 306 20.04 -5.44 -2.76
C PRO A 306 19.35 -4.11 -2.41
N ILE A 307 20.10 -3.19 -1.82
CA ILE A 307 19.60 -1.87 -1.43
C ILE A 307 19.25 -1.06 -2.68
N GLY A 308 18.05 -0.49 -2.70
CA GLY A 308 17.65 0.46 -3.75
C GLY A 308 17.26 -0.17 -5.09
N CYS A 309 17.06 -1.49 -5.19
CA CYS A 309 16.55 -2.13 -6.42
C CYS A 309 15.06 -1.87 -6.70
N GLY A 310 14.34 -1.18 -5.80
CA GLY A 310 12.95 -0.76 -6.01
C GLY A 310 11.89 -1.75 -5.51
N LYS A 311 12.17 -2.54 -4.46
CA LYS A 311 11.23 -3.53 -3.91
C LYS A 311 9.90 -2.90 -3.46
N THR A 312 9.97 -1.90 -2.58
CA THR A 312 8.80 -1.13 -2.12
C THR A 312 8.07 -0.49 -3.30
N ALA A 313 8.81 0.16 -4.20
CA ALA A 313 8.24 0.81 -5.38
C ALA A 313 7.49 -0.16 -6.32
N LEU A 314 7.91 -1.44 -6.38
CA LEU A 314 7.23 -2.47 -7.16
C LEU A 314 5.87 -2.84 -6.55
N VAL A 315 5.82 -2.97 -5.22
CA VAL A 315 4.56 -3.25 -4.48
C VAL A 315 3.62 -2.07 -4.57
N GLU A 316 4.12 -0.85 -4.36
CA GLU A 316 3.34 0.39 -4.50
C GLU A 316 2.78 0.54 -5.90
N TYR A 317 3.58 0.25 -6.93
CA TYR A 317 3.10 0.30 -8.31
C TYR A 317 1.99 -0.73 -8.55
N LEU A 318 2.14 -1.96 -8.05
CA LEU A 318 1.08 -2.98 -8.16
C LEU A 318 -0.20 -2.56 -7.42
N ALA A 319 -0.05 -2.01 -6.22
CA ALA A 319 -1.16 -1.50 -5.43
C ALA A 319 -1.88 -0.36 -6.16
N ALA A 320 -1.13 0.61 -6.69
CA ALA A 320 -1.68 1.72 -7.45
C ALA A 320 -2.43 1.27 -8.72
N VAL A 321 -1.86 0.33 -9.48
CA VAL A 321 -2.49 -0.22 -10.68
C VAL A 321 -3.78 -0.98 -10.36
N THR A 322 -3.86 -1.62 -9.19
CA THR A 322 -5.09 -2.32 -8.73
C THR A 322 -6.10 -1.42 -8.03
N GLY A 323 -5.80 -0.12 -7.89
CA GLY A 323 -6.69 0.87 -7.30
C GLY A 323 -6.50 1.12 -5.80
N ARG A 324 -5.44 0.57 -5.21
CA ARG A 324 -5.11 0.60 -3.77
C ARG A 324 -3.97 1.58 -3.50
N VAL A 325 -4.25 2.89 -3.54
CA VAL A 325 -3.19 3.93 -3.55
C VAL A 325 -2.90 4.49 -2.16
N ARG A 326 -3.90 4.58 -1.28
CA ARG A 326 -3.76 5.25 0.02
C ARG A 326 -4.20 4.35 1.17
N PRO A 327 -3.74 4.65 2.41
CA PRO A 327 -4.39 4.12 3.59
C PRO A 327 -5.89 4.44 3.55
N PRO A 328 -6.75 3.45 3.84
CA PRO A 328 -6.41 2.19 4.49
C PRO A 328 -6.14 1.02 3.52
N ASP A 329 -6.24 1.19 2.19
CA ASP A 329 -6.15 0.08 1.22
C ASP A 329 -4.77 -0.61 1.16
N ILE A 330 -3.70 0.14 1.45
CA ILE A 330 -2.34 -0.37 1.66
C ILE A 330 -1.74 0.22 2.93
N LEU A 331 -1.35 -0.64 3.86
CA LEU A 331 -0.68 -0.29 5.11
C LEU A 331 0.80 -0.69 5.04
N LYS A 332 1.69 0.26 5.28
CA LYS A 332 3.14 0.00 5.36
C LYS A 332 3.58 0.05 6.81
N VAL A 333 4.38 -0.93 7.23
CA VAL A 333 4.98 -0.96 8.56
C VAL A 333 6.46 -1.29 8.41
N GLN A 334 7.31 -0.40 8.88
CA GLN A 334 8.73 -0.69 9.04
C GLN A 334 8.92 -1.52 10.31
N LEU A 335 9.68 -2.60 10.23
CA LEU A 335 10.03 -3.39 11.41
C LEU A 335 11.44 -3.02 11.89
N GLY A 336 11.56 -2.91 13.20
CA GLY A 336 12.80 -2.69 13.93
C GLY A 336 13.04 -3.81 14.95
N ASP A 337 14.23 -3.84 15.54
CA ASP A 337 14.59 -4.81 16.58
C ASP A 337 13.82 -4.61 17.88
N GLN A 338 13.29 -3.41 18.11
CA GLN A 338 12.52 -3.06 19.31
C GLN A 338 10.99 -3.05 19.09
N THR A 339 10.47 -3.39 17.90
CA THR A 339 9.03 -3.29 17.63
C THR A 339 8.22 -4.31 18.43
N ASP A 340 7.31 -3.86 19.31
CA ASP A 340 6.39 -4.74 20.05
C ASP A 340 5.28 -5.30 19.13
N SER A 341 5.02 -6.60 19.24
CA SER A 341 3.86 -7.30 18.66
C SER A 341 2.51 -6.63 18.95
N LYS A 342 2.37 -5.94 20.08
CA LYS A 342 1.14 -5.20 20.44
C LYS A 342 0.83 -4.05 19.50
N THR A 343 1.84 -3.43 18.88
CA THR A 343 1.61 -2.36 17.89
C THR A 343 0.93 -2.89 16.63
N LEU A 344 1.27 -4.12 16.24
CA LEU A 344 0.69 -4.82 15.10
C LEU A 344 -0.69 -5.40 15.43
N LEU A 345 -0.84 -6.03 16.59
CA LEU A 345 -2.09 -6.70 16.99
C LEU A 345 -3.14 -5.74 17.54
N GLY A 346 -2.72 -4.72 18.28
CA GLY A 346 -3.59 -3.82 19.00
C GLY A 346 -3.36 -3.86 20.50
N MET A 347 -3.84 -2.81 21.15
CA MET A 347 -3.72 -2.64 22.60
C MET A 347 -4.96 -1.93 23.14
N TYR A 348 -5.23 -2.11 24.43
CA TYR A 348 -6.24 -1.33 25.13
C TYR A 348 -5.72 0.09 25.36
N ARG A 349 -6.51 1.08 24.93
CA ARG A 349 -6.19 2.50 25.11
C ARG A 349 -7.16 3.16 26.07
N CYS A 350 -6.63 4.09 26.85
CA CYS A 350 -7.44 5.02 27.62
C CYS A 350 -8.13 5.98 26.67
N THR A 351 -9.42 6.21 26.86
CA THR A 351 -10.16 7.25 26.14
C THR A 351 -10.02 8.60 26.87
N ASP A 352 -10.63 9.66 26.31
CA ASP A 352 -10.75 10.94 27.02
C ASP A 352 -11.65 10.83 28.29
N ILE A 353 -12.32 9.69 28.50
CA ILE A 353 -13.12 9.41 29.69
C ILE A 353 -12.28 8.59 30.68
N PRO A 354 -12.00 9.12 31.88
CA PRO A 354 -11.16 8.42 32.86
C PRO A 354 -11.80 7.09 33.29
N GLY A 355 -11.03 6.01 33.23
CA GLY A 355 -11.44 4.65 33.62
C GLY A 355 -12.05 3.80 32.49
N GLU A 356 -12.27 4.37 31.31
CA GLU A 356 -12.73 3.64 30.14
C GLU A 356 -11.56 3.23 29.25
N PHE A 357 -11.36 1.91 29.14
CA PHE A 357 -10.36 1.29 28.27
C PHE A 357 -11.04 0.69 27.05
N VAL A 358 -10.75 1.22 25.87
CA VAL A 358 -11.26 0.70 24.61
C VAL A 358 -10.15 -0.05 23.91
N TRP A 359 -10.44 -1.28 23.49
CA TRP A 359 -9.50 -2.04 22.65
C TRP A 359 -9.42 -1.39 21.28
N GLN A 360 -8.20 -1.05 20.84
CA GLN A 360 -7.97 -0.54 19.50
C GLN A 360 -7.19 -1.57 18.68
N PRO A 361 -7.70 -1.98 17.51
CA PRO A 361 -7.00 -2.91 16.63
C PRO A 361 -5.71 -2.28 16.12
N GLY A 362 -4.62 -3.04 16.13
CA GLY A 362 -3.34 -2.64 15.56
C GLY A 362 -3.35 -2.72 14.03
N THR A 363 -2.26 -2.29 13.39
CA THR A 363 -2.18 -2.20 11.92
C THR A 363 -2.39 -3.54 11.21
N LEU A 364 -1.85 -4.63 11.77
CA LEU A 364 -2.04 -5.98 11.23
C LEU A 364 -3.48 -6.45 11.43
N THR A 365 -4.04 -6.26 12.62
CA THR A 365 -5.41 -6.67 12.92
C THR A 365 -6.44 -5.91 12.07
N GLN A 366 -6.24 -4.61 11.87
CA GLN A 366 -7.05 -3.80 10.95
C GLN A 366 -6.97 -4.36 9.53
N ALA A 367 -5.77 -4.64 9.03
CA ALA A 367 -5.56 -5.18 7.68
C ALA A 367 -6.26 -6.53 7.48
N VAL A 368 -6.10 -7.44 8.45
CA VAL A 368 -6.68 -8.80 8.43
C VAL A 368 -8.20 -8.74 8.49
N THR A 369 -8.77 -7.89 9.36
CA THR A 369 -10.23 -7.77 9.54
C THR A 369 -10.92 -7.13 8.34
N SER A 370 -10.28 -6.15 7.71
CA SER A 370 -10.85 -5.38 6.60
C SER A 370 -10.48 -5.92 5.20
N GLY A 371 -9.52 -6.83 5.10
CA GLY A 371 -9.07 -7.40 3.83
C GLY A 371 -8.14 -6.48 3.04
N GLN A 372 -7.36 -5.66 3.73
CA GLN A 372 -6.44 -4.67 3.12
C GLN A 372 -5.06 -5.26 2.85
N TRP A 373 -4.25 -4.57 2.04
CA TRP A 373 -2.89 -5.00 1.75
C TRP A 373 -1.95 -4.50 2.85
N ILE A 374 -1.03 -5.35 3.29
CA ILE A 374 -0.01 -4.96 4.26
C ILE A 374 1.39 -5.24 3.71
N LEU A 375 2.29 -4.27 3.88
CA LEU A 375 3.70 -4.36 3.52
C LEU A 375 4.55 -4.20 4.78
N LEU A 376 5.26 -5.26 5.16
CA LEU A 376 6.25 -5.24 6.24
C LEU A 376 7.65 -5.02 5.65
N GLU A 377 8.29 -3.91 6.02
CA GLU A 377 9.63 -3.58 5.54
C GLU A 377 10.72 -4.14 6.46
N ASP A 378 11.79 -4.65 5.83
CA ASP A 378 13.00 -5.18 6.48
C ASP A 378 12.69 -6.22 7.59
N ILE A 379 11.94 -7.28 7.24
CA ILE A 379 11.50 -8.38 8.13
C ILE A 379 12.63 -9.08 8.92
N ASP A 380 13.89 -8.91 8.49
CA ASP A 380 15.05 -9.51 9.16
C ASP A 380 15.30 -8.93 10.55
N TYR A 381 14.85 -7.70 10.81
CA TYR A 381 14.98 -7.05 12.12
C TYR A 381 13.84 -7.41 13.08
N ALA A 382 12.82 -8.12 12.62
CA ALA A 382 11.66 -8.43 13.45
C ALA A 382 12.02 -9.33 14.65
N PRO A 383 11.59 -8.98 15.88
CA PRO A 383 11.82 -9.81 17.05
C PRO A 383 10.99 -11.10 17.00
N LEU A 384 11.38 -12.10 17.80
CA LEU A 384 10.73 -13.41 17.83
C LEU A 384 9.23 -13.33 18.15
N ASP A 385 8.83 -12.39 19.01
CA ASP A 385 7.44 -12.18 19.39
C ASP A 385 6.57 -11.83 18.17
N VAL A 386 7.06 -10.95 17.29
CA VAL A 386 6.39 -10.60 16.04
C VAL A 386 6.35 -11.81 15.09
N ILE A 387 7.46 -12.53 14.95
CA ILE A 387 7.53 -13.72 14.10
C ILE A 387 6.53 -14.80 14.56
N SER A 388 6.38 -14.99 15.87
CA SER A 388 5.45 -15.97 16.45
C SER A 388 3.99 -15.69 16.11
N VAL A 389 3.61 -14.41 16.02
CA VAL A 389 2.27 -13.96 15.61
C VAL A 389 2.03 -14.16 14.11
N LEU A 390 3.08 -14.03 13.29
CA LEU A 390 2.99 -14.18 11.84
C LEU A 390 2.87 -15.65 11.39
N ILE A 391 3.36 -16.63 12.17
CA ILE A 391 3.31 -18.05 11.78
C ILE A 391 1.85 -18.55 11.58
N PRO A 392 0.93 -18.40 12.56
CA PRO A 392 -0.47 -18.82 12.39
C PRO A 392 -1.17 -18.13 11.22
N LEU A 393 -0.86 -16.84 11.01
CA LEU A 393 -1.43 -16.04 9.93
C LEU A 393 -1.01 -16.58 8.56
N LEU A 394 0.26 -16.99 8.42
CA LEU A 394 0.81 -17.53 7.18
C LEU A 394 0.46 -19.00 6.94
N GLU A 395 0.26 -19.78 7.99
CA GLU A 395 -0.10 -21.20 7.92
C GLU A 395 -1.59 -21.41 7.62
N ASN A 396 -2.46 -20.77 8.40
CA ASN A 396 -3.89 -21.06 8.43
C ASN A 396 -4.76 -19.89 7.96
N GLY A 397 -4.19 -18.70 7.74
CA GLY A 397 -4.98 -17.50 7.45
C GLY A 397 -5.79 -17.03 8.68
N GLU A 398 -5.30 -17.32 9.88
CA GLU A 398 -5.94 -16.96 11.14
C GLU A 398 -4.96 -16.18 12.03
N LEU A 399 -5.42 -15.07 12.60
CA LEU A 399 -4.66 -14.24 13.51
C LEU A 399 -5.07 -14.55 14.96
N LEU A 400 -4.10 -14.98 15.77
CA LEU A 400 -4.26 -15.20 17.19
C LEU A 400 -3.91 -13.91 17.95
N ILE A 401 -4.90 -13.31 18.62
CA ILE A 401 -4.67 -12.17 19.50
C ILE A 401 -4.51 -12.71 20.93
N PRO A 402 -3.33 -12.55 21.57
CA PRO A 402 -3.13 -12.97 22.95
C PRO A 402 -4.17 -12.32 23.88
N GLY A 403 -4.87 -13.15 24.66
CA GLY A 403 -5.90 -12.71 25.60
C GLY A 403 -7.31 -12.57 25.00
N TRP A 404 -7.45 -12.69 23.68
CA TRP A 404 -8.75 -12.94 23.03
C TRP A 404 -8.90 -14.45 22.83
N GLY A 405 -10.04 -15.02 23.22
CA GLY A 405 -10.30 -16.45 23.03
C GLY A 405 -10.61 -16.84 21.59
N ASP A 406 -10.84 -15.85 20.72
CA ASP A 406 -11.30 -16.04 19.35
C ASP A 406 -10.19 -15.74 18.34
N CYS A 407 -10.03 -16.61 17.35
CA CYS A 407 -9.16 -16.40 16.19
C CYS A 407 -9.84 -15.48 15.17
N ILE A 408 -9.13 -14.46 14.67
CA ILE A 408 -9.64 -13.62 13.58
C ILE A 408 -9.25 -14.26 12.25
N LYS A 409 -10.24 -14.66 11.45
CA LYS A 409 -10.02 -15.14 10.08
C LYS A 409 -9.73 -13.98 9.15
N VAL A 410 -8.81 -14.21 8.22
CA VAL A 410 -8.46 -13.24 7.17
C VAL A 410 -9.66 -12.95 6.27
N ALA A 411 -10.00 -11.67 6.13
CA ALA A 411 -11.04 -11.23 5.20
C ALA A 411 -10.59 -11.37 3.73
N PRO A 412 -11.51 -11.70 2.81
CA PRO A 412 -11.15 -11.90 1.41
C PRO A 412 -10.66 -10.60 0.77
N GLY A 413 -9.49 -10.67 0.13
CA GLY A 413 -8.83 -9.51 -0.49
C GLY A 413 -7.56 -9.07 0.22
N PHE A 414 -7.34 -9.56 1.45
CA PHE A 414 -6.08 -9.41 2.17
C PHE A 414 -4.91 -9.97 1.36
N GLN A 415 -3.79 -9.26 1.39
CA GLN A 415 -2.57 -9.71 0.75
C GLN A 415 -1.37 -9.27 1.59
N PHE A 416 -0.48 -10.23 1.85
CA PHE A 416 0.68 -10.05 2.70
C PHE A 416 1.95 -9.90 1.86
N PHE A 417 2.67 -8.78 2.06
CA PHE A 417 3.97 -8.52 1.45
C PHE A 417 5.02 -8.28 2.54
N ALA A 418 6.23 -8.76 2.31
CA ALA A 418 7.39 -8.29 3.05
C ALA A 418 8.61 -8.07 2.17
N THR A 419 9.51 -7.23 2.64
CA THR A 419 10.78 -6.97 1.99
C THR A 419 11.94 -7.44 2.87
N ARG A 420 12.98 -7.96 2.22
CA ARG A 420 14.20 -8.45 2.86
C ARG A 420 15.42 -7.91 2.14
N ARG A 421 16.42 -7.44 2.88
CA ARG A 421 17.65 -6.84 2.34
C ARG A 421 18.78 -7.86 2.24
N LEU A 422 19.38 -7.96 1.05
CA LEU A 422 20.59 -8.75 0.83
C LEU A 422 21.82 -7.84 0.91
N LEU A 423 22.86 -8.28 1.63
CA LEU A 423 24.12 -7.57 1.80
C LEU A 423 25.14 -8.03 0.75
N SER A 424 25.98 -7.11 0.27
CA SER A 424 27.01 -7.40 -0.74
C SER A 424 28.30 -7.84 -0.05
N SER A 425 28.83 -9.01 -0.41
CA SER A 425 30.19 -9.47 -0.13
C SER A 425 30.99 -9.61 -1.43
N SER A 426 32.31 -9.76 -1.32
CA SER A 426 33.25 -9.90 -2.46
C SER A 426 32.93 -11.08 -3.39
N THR A 427 32.18 -12.08 -2.93
CA THR A 427 31.80 -13.28 -3.69
C THR A 427 30.31 -13.31 -4.12
N GLY A 428 29.50 -12.33 -3.71
CA GLY A 428 28.07 -12.27 -4.05
C GLY A 428 27.19 -11.63 -2.98
N TRP A 429 25.88 -11.81 -3.12
CA TRP A 429 24.89 -11.33 -2.15
C TRP A 429 24.67 -12.39 -1.07
N TYR A 430 24.79 -12.03 0.21
CA TYR A 430 24.58 -12.95 1.32
C TYR A 430 23.48 -12.47 2.27
N ARG A 431 22.89 -13.44 2.97
CA ARG A 431 21.86 -13.22 4.00
C ARG A 431 22.53 -13.00 5.35
N GLN A 432 21.92 -12.17 6.19
CA GLN A 432 22.32 -12.08 7.59
C GLN A 432 21.98 -13.40 8.29
N GLN A 433 22.98 -14.11 8.83
CA GLN A 433 22.85 -15.50 9.29
C GLN A 433 21.96 -15.68 10.54
N ASN A 434 21.57 -14.60 11.22
CA ASN A 434 20.90 -14.65 12.53
C ASN A 434 19.42 -14.21 12.51
N ALA A 435 18.72 -14.25 11.37
CA ALA A 435 17.33 -13.81 11.32
C ALA A 435 16.35 -14.92 11.75
N TYR A 436 15.57 -14.68 12.81
CA TYR A 436 14.40 -15.51 13.18
C TYR A 436 13.40 -15.66 12.02
N ALA A 437 13.42 -14.72 11.07
CA ALA A 437 12.67 -14.75 9.82
C ALA A 437 12.95 -16.00 8.96
N THR A 438 14.01 -16.76 9.21
CA THR A 438 14.25 -18.08 8.58
C THR A 438 13.17 -19.12 8.92
N LEU A 439 12.50 -19.01 10.05
CA LEU A 439 11.35 -19.86 10.39
C LEU A 439 10.19 -19.64 9.42
N LEU A 440 10.07 -18.40 8.92
CA LEU A 440 9.00 -18.03 8.03
C LEU A 440 9.26 -18.51 6.59
N ASP A 441 10.51 -18.70 6.18
CA ASP A 441 10.94 -18.95 4.79
C ASP A 441 10.19 -20.04 4.02
N LYS A 442 9.56 -21.00 4.72
CA LYS A 442 8.73 -22.07 4.13
C LYS A 442 7.39 -21.57 3.59
N TYR A 443 6.83 -20.52 4.18
CA TYR A 443 5.47 -20.05 3.91
C TYR A 443 5.40 -18.98 2.81
N TRP A 444 6.53 -18.48 2.33
CA TRP A 444 6.57 -17.36 1.38
C TRP A 444 6.88 -17.79 -0.04
N VAL A 445 6.25 -17.12 -0.98
CA VAL A 445 6.74 -17.05 -2.36
C VAL A 445 7.87 -16.04 -2.41
N LYS A 446 9.10 -16.52 -2.60
CA LYS A 446 10.30 -15.67 -2.67
C LYS A 446 10.51 -15.13 -4.08
N ILE A 447 10.58 -13.81 -4.21
CA ILE A 447 10.93 -13.13 -5.45
C ILE A 447 12.24 -12.40 -5.23
N GLN A 448 13.29 -12.86 -5.92
CA GLN A 448 14.59 -12.20 -5.90
C GLN A 448 14.63 -11.08 -6.95
N LEU A 449 14.93 -9.87 -6.49
CA LEU A 449 15.20 -8.70 -7.32
C LEU A 449 16.70 -8.48 -7.38
N ASP A 450 17.23 -8.43 -8.60
CA ASP A 450 18.61 -8.05 -8.85
C ASP A 450 18.70 -6.57 -9.26
N ASN A 451 19.93 -6.05 -9.33
CA ASN A 451 20.19 -4.71 -9.85
C ASN A 451 19.85 -4.64 -11.35
N MET A 452 19.28 -3.51 -11.79
CA MET A 452 19.03 -3.25 -13.21
C MET A 452 20.34 -3.16 -14.00
N THR A 453 20.31 -3.62 -15.25
CA THR A 453 21.47 -3.55 -16.17
C THR A 453 21.69 -2.13 -16.70
N LYS A 454 22.88 -1.82 -17.22
CA LYS A 454 23.20 -0.49 -17.81
C LYS A 454 22.19 -0.06 -18.88
N ALA A 455 21.75 -1.00 -19.73
CA ALA A 455 20.78 -0.73 -20.80
C ALA A 455 19.40 -0.37 -20.23
N GLU A 456 18.96 -1.10 -19.22
CA GLU A 456 17.69 -0.86 -18.53
C GLU A 456 17.69 0.47 -17.78
N LEU A 457 18.78 0.77 -17.07
CA LEU A 457 18.97 2.05 -16.38
C LEU A 457 18.93 3.23 -17.35
N LYS A 458 19.54 3.09 -18.53
CA LYS A 458 19.45 4.10 -19.58
C LYS A 458 18.01 4.33 -20.04
N GLU A 459 17.22 3.27 -20.22
CA GLU A 459 15.79 3.40 -20.56
C GLU A 459 15.02 4.16 -19.48
N VAL A 460 15.29 3.88 -18.19
CA VAL A 460 14.67 4.60 -17.06
C VAL A 460 15.03 6.08 -17.08
N LEU A 461 16.32 6.41 -17.23
CA LEU A 461 16.77 7.80 -17.22
C LEU A 461 16.19 8.59 -18.39
N VAL A 462 16.20 8.04 -19.60
CA VAL A 462 15.70 8.73 -20.80
C VAL A 462 14.19 8.96 -20.72
N LYS A 463 13.42 8.02 -20.17
CA LYS A 463 11.97 8.17 -20.01
C LYS A 463 11.59 9.12 -18.88
N ARG A 464 12.32 9.10 -17.76
CA ARG A 464 12.05 9.97 -16.60
C ARG A 464 12.51 11.40 -16.81
N TYR A 465 13.67 11.56 -17.47
CA TYR A 465 14.32 12.85 -17.68
C TYR A 465 14.71 13.03 -19.15
N PRO A 466 13.77 13.44 -20.01
CA PRO A 466 14.03 13.61 -21.44
C PRO A 466 15.18 14.58 -21.76
N SER A 467 15.38 15.61 -20.92
CA SER A 467 16.45 16.60 -21.06
C SER A 467 17.86 16.02 -20.91
N LEU A 468 18.01 14.91 -20.19
CA LEU A 468 19.31 14.28 -19.91
C LEU A 468 19.71 13.20 -20.93
N LYS A 469 18.99 13.06 -22.04
CA LYS A 469 19.21 11.98 -23.03
C LYS A 469 20.63 11.96 -23.60
N VAL A 470 21.26 13.11 -23.79
CA VAL A 470 22.61 13.23 -24.38
C VAL A 470 23.70 12.89 -23.36
N THR A 471 23.46 13.19 -22.07
CA THR A 471 24.43 13.01 -20.99
C THR A 471 24.25 11.70 -20.22
N SER A 472 23.13 10.99 -20.41
CA SER A 472 22.79 9.77 -19.66
C SER A 472 23.89 8.71 -19.69
N ASP A 473 24.59 8.55 -20.82
CA ASP A 473 25.68 7.56 -20.93
C ASP A 473 26.87 7.91 -20.02
N ARG A 474 27.24 9.19 -19.97
CA ARG A 474 28.33 9.68 -19.10
C ARG A 474 27.95 9.60 -17.63
N LEU A 475 26.73 9.97 -17.28
CA LEU A 475 26.22 9.88 -15.89
C LEU A 475 26.20 8.44 -15.40
N LEU A 476 25.78 7.49 -16.26
CA LEU A 476 25.77 6.07 -15.93
C LEU A 476 27.18 5.49 -15.79
N GLU A 477 28.14 5.92 -16.61
CA GLU A 477 29.54 5.51 -16.47
C GLU A 477 30.14 5.98 -15.14
N ILE A 478 29.84 7.22 -14.74
CA ILE A 478 30.24 7.74 -13.43
C ILE A 478 29.64 6.86 -12.33
N TYR A 479 28.33 6.62 -12.36
CA TYR A 479 27.66 5.79 -11.36
C TYR A 479 28.24 4.36 -11.29
N ILE A 480 28.43 3.69 -12.44
CA ILE A 480 28.97 2.32 -12.48
C ILE A 480 30.39 2.28 -11.92
N GLN A 481 31.24 3.24 -12.29
CA GLN A 481 32.60 3.34 -11.75
C GLN A 481 32.61 3.54 -10.22
N LEU A 482 31.64 4.30 -9.69
CA LEU A 482 31.49 4.52 -8.26
C LEU A 482 30.93 3.30 -7.52
N THR A 483 30.03 2.53 -8.15
CA THR A 483 29.44 1.32 -7.55
C THR A 483 30.27 0.05 -7.73
N GLY A 484 31.26 0.06 -8.63
CA GLY A 484 32.05 -1.09 -9.05
C GLY A 484 31.26 -2.08 -9.93
N ASP A 485 31.81 -3.28 -10.11
CA ASP A 485 31.34 -4.35 -11.02
C ASP A 485 29.96 -4.97 -10.66
N LYS A 486 29.22 -4.36 -9.74
CA LYS A 486 27.92 -4.83 -9.22
C LYS A 486 26.79 -4.84 -10.26
N HIS A 487 27.00 -4.22 -11.42
CA HIS A 487 26.02 -4.08 -12.51
C HIS A 487 26.43 -4.81 -13.80
N GLN A 488 27.56 -5.52 -13.81
CA GLN A 488 28.19 -6.05 -15.03
C GLN A 488 28.10 -7.58 -15.19
N ARG A 489 27.16 -8.25 -14.52
CA ARG A 489 26.89 -9.68 -14.78
C ARG A 489 26.14 -9.85 -16.10
N GLN A 490 26.85 -10.19 -17.17
CA GLN A 490 26.29 -10.94 -18.30
C GLN A 490 26.57 -12.44 -18.12
N ASN A 491 25.48 -13.21 -18.05
CA ASN A 491 25.24 -14.63 -18.33
C ASN A 491 26.42 -15.62 -18.54
N GLY A 492 26.36 -16.75 -17.77
CA GLY A 492 26.85 -18.12 -18.10
C GLY A 492 28.36 -18.29 -18.29
N ASP A 493 29.11 -19.02 -17.46
CA ASP A 493 28.95 -20.46 -17.22
C ASP A 493 29.26 -20.86 -15.77
N THR A 494 28.28 -21.48 -15.12
CA THR A 494 28.45 -22.20 -13.86
C THR A 494 28.58 -23.69 -14.14
N VAL A 495 29.73 -24.16 -14.65
CA VAL A 495 30.17 -25.54 -14.45
C VAL A 495 31.71 -25.59 -14.45
N GLY A 496 32.29 -25.89 -13.28
CA GLY A 496 33.63 -26.45 -13.16
C GLY A 496 34.79 -25.45 -12.97
N ARG A 497 35.04 -25.03 -11.72
CA ARG A 497 36.39 -24.72 -11.20
C ARG A 497 36.33 -24.47 -9.68
N GLU A 498 36.12 -25.53 -8.91
CA GLU A 498 36.27 -25.54 -7.46
C GLU A 498 37.69 -25.93 -6.99
N GLN A 499 38.69 -26.02 -7.88
CA GLN A 499 40.03 -26.45 -7.51
C GLN A 499 41.11 -25.65 -8.26
N ALA A 500 41.33 -24.39 -7.89
CA ALA A 500 42.57 -23.64 -8.18
C ALA A 500 42.63 -22.27 -7.45
N ALA A 501 42.14 -22.15 -6.22
CA ALA A 501 42.02 -20.86 -5.53
C ALA A 501 43.18 -20.48 -4.58
N ASP A 502 44.22 -21.29 -4.45
CA ASP A 502 45.19 -21.13 -3.35
C ASP A 502 46.59 -20.64 -3.74
N THR A 503 46.84 -20.13 -4.96
CA THR A 503 48.24 -19.74 -5.32
C THR A 503 48.41 -18.45 -6.13
N MET A 504 47.42 -17.57 -6.20
CA MET A 504 47.53 -16.27 -6.90
C MET A 504 46.96 -15.09 -6.09
N LEU A 505 47.18 -15.05 -4.78
CA LEU A 505 46.60 -14.04 -3.87
C LEU A 505 47.50 -12.84 -3.53
N GLU A 506 48.69 -12.67 -4.12
CA GLU A 506 49.61 -11.59 -3.70
C GLU A 506 49.99 -10.53 -4.74
N GLN A 507 49.60 -10.62 -6.02
CA GLN A 507 50.08 -9.66 -7.04
C GLN A 507 49.00 -8.80 -7.73
N ILE A 508 47.74 -8.82 -7.26
CA ILE A 508 46.66 -7.95 -7.77
C ILE A 508 46.06 -7.13 -6.61
N LYS A 509 46.87 -6.26 -6.00
CA LYS A 509 46.44 -5.36 -4.92
C LYS A 509 46.39 -3.87 -5.31
N GLU A 510 46.78 -3.47 -6.53
CA GLU A 510 46.98 -2.04 -6.85
C GLU A 510 45.89 -1.33 -7.68
N GLU A 511 44.80 -1.99 -8.10
CA GLU A 511 43.66 -1.31 -8.76
C GLU A 511 42.33 -1.53 -8.02
N LYS A 512 42.35 -1.43 -6.69
CA LYS A 512 41.11 -1.56 -5.90
C LYS A 512 40.34 -0.24 -5.85
N ALA A 513 39.12 -0.28 -6.40
CA ALA A 513 38.06 0.70 -6.23
C ALA A 513 38.02 1.25 -4.78
N PRO A 514 37.63 2.52 -4.57
CA PRO A 514 37.58 3.10 -3.24
C PRO A 514 36.64 2.25 -2.38
N THR A 515 37.19 1.59 -1.36
CA THR A 515 36.41 0.90 -0.33
C THR A 515 35.54 1.95 0.35
N LEU A 516 34.27 2.00 -0.03
CA LEU A 516 33.27 2.90 0.56
C LEU A 516 33.01 2.43 1.99
N GLU A 517 33.76 2.96 2.95
CA GLU A 517 33.42 2.88 4.37
C GLU A 517 32.16 3.72 4.60
N GLY A 518 30.99 3.08 4.74
CA GLY A 518 29.73 3.75 5.04
C GLY A 518 28.53 3.22 4.25
N ARG A 519 27.49 4.06 4.11
CA ARG A 519 26.28 3.77 3.33
C ARG A 519 26.65 3.46 1.87
N GLY A 520 26.22 2.29 1.37
CA GLY A 520 26.39 1.93 -0.03
C GLY A 520 25.60 2.83 -0.97
N LEU A 521 26.20 3.20 -2.10
CA LEU A 521 25.56 3.97 -3.16
C LEU A 521 24.40 3.17 -3.76
N SER A 522 23.28 3.84 -4.00
CA SER A 522 22.04 3.24 -4.48
C SER A 522 21.48 3.96 -5.71
N LEU A 523 20.54 3.31 -6.40
CA LEU A 523 19.79 3.93 -7.50
C LEU A 523 19.02 5.19 -7.05
N ARG A 524 18.63 5.28 -5.77
CA ARG A 524 17.97 6.47 -5.22
C ARG A 524 18.90 7.69 -5.29
N ASP A 525 20.20 7.50 -5.06
CA ASP A 525 21.19 8.58 -5.09
C ASP A 525 21.45 9.07 -6.53
N LEU A 526 21.45 8.14 -7.50
CA LEU A 526 21.50 8.48 -8.93
C LEU A 526 20.25 9.27 -9.36
N LEU A 527 19.05 8.80 -8.98
CA LEU A 527 17.80 9.49 -9.32
C LEU A 527 17.72 10.86 -8.67
N LYS A 528 18.23 11.00 -7.44
CA LYS A 528 18.36 12.26 -6.72
C LYS A 528 19.27 13.23 -7.47
N TRP A 529 20.46 12.78 -7.88
CA TRP A 529 21.38 13.57 -8.68
C TRP A 529 20.74 14.02 -10.01
N CYS A 530 20.05 13.13 -10.72
CA CYS A 530 19.32 13.49 -11.93
C CYS A 530 18.22 14.54 -11.68
N ASN A 531 17.42 14.38 -10.60
CA ASN A 531 16.39 15.38 -10.23
C ASN A 531 16.99 16.77 -10.03
N ARG A 532 18.17 16.87 -9.40
CA ARG A 532 18.83 18.16 -9.17
C ARG A 532 19.35 18.80 -10.46
N ILE A 533 19.86 17.99 -11.40
CA ILE A 533 20.39 18.48 -12.67
C ILE A 533 19.28 18.99 -13.60
N VAL A 534 18.13 18.32 -13.66
CA VAL A 534 17.07 18.55 -14.67
C VAL A 534 16.63 20.02 -14.77
N HIS A 535 16.53 20.72 -13.65
CA HIS A 535 16.02 22.09 -13.62
C HIS A 535 16.98 23.13 -14.23
N ASN A 536 18.29 22.87 -14.20
CA ASN A 536 19.32 23.82 -14.61
C ASN A 536 20.15 23.30 -15.80
N PHE A 537 19.66 22.29 -16.52
CA PHE A 537 20.41 21.65 -17.60
C PHE A 537 20.24 22.39 -18.93
N ASP A 538 21.28 23.13 -19.32
CA ASP A 538 21.47 23.62 -20.68
C ASP A 538 22.66 22.93 -21.35
N SER A 539 22.46 22.30 -22.50
CA SER A 539 23.51 21.56 -23.21
C SER A 539 24.57 22.47 -23.86
N SER A 540 24.30 23.77 -24.00
CA SER A 540 25.18 24.72 -24.69
C SER A 540 26.31 25.27 -23.83
N SER A 541 26.17 25.29 -22.51
CA SER A 541 27.11 26.01 -21.62
C SER A 541 28.16 25.09 -20.99
N PRO A 542 29.42 25.53 -20.83
CA PRO A 542 30.41 24.81 -20.02
C PRO A 542 30.12 24.88 -18.52
N ASP A 543 29.33 25.88 -18.08
CA ASP A 543 28.93 26.07 -16.69
C ASP A 543 28.00 24.96 -16.18
N THR A 544 27.21 24.34 -17.07
CA THR A 544 26.39 23.19 -16.69
C THR A 544 27.22 21.97 -16.31
N ALA A 545 28.39 21.76 -16.90
CA ALA A 545 29.30 20.67 -16.48
C ALA A 545 29.83 20.89 -15.05
N LEU A 546 30.13 22.15 -14.69
CA LEU A 546 30.54 22.51 -13.33
C LEU A 546 29.38 22.36 -12.34
N ASN A 547 28.17 22.79 -12.70
CA ASN A 547 26.99 22.60 -11.86
C ASN A 547 26.68 21.11 -11.65
N VAL A 548 26.73 20.30 -12.71
CA VAL A 548 26.56 18.83 -12.63
C VAL A 548 27.59 18.20 -11.70
N PHE A 549 28.84 18.66 -11.78
CA PHE A 549 29.92 18.19 -10.92
C PHE A 549 29.70 18.55 -9.45
N GLN A 550 29.38 19.80 -9.16
CA GLN A 550 29.14 20.23 -7.77
C GLN A 550 27.92 19.51 -7.16
N GLU A 551 26.84 19.30 -7.93
CA GLU A 551 25.72 18.47 -7.49
C GLU A 551 26.10 17.00 -7.25
N ALA A 552 27.04 16.46 -8.05
CA ALA A 552 27.56 15.11 -7.85
C ALA A 552 28.38 15.02 -6.56
N LEU A 553 29.16 16.05 -6.23
CA LEU A 553 29.90 16.12 -4.97
C LEU A 553 28.96 16.08 -3.77
N ASP A 554 27.88 16.85 -3.80
CA ASP A 554 26.91 16.89 -2.70
C ASP A 554 26.15 15.57 -2.54
N CYS A 555 25.80 14.90 -3.64
CA CYS A 555 25.09 13.62 -3.60
C CYS A 555 25.98 12.43 -3.20
N PHE A 556 27.19 12.35 -3.74
CA PHE A 556 28.06 11.16 -3.58
C PHE A 556 29.15 11.34 -2.52
N THR A 557 29.80 12.52 -2.45
CA THR A 557 31.00 12.71 -1.61
C THR A 557 30.70 13.20 -0.20
N ALA A 558 29.57 13.88 0.02
CA ALA A 558 29.20 14.42 1.33
C ALA A 558 29.10 13.34 2.43
N MET A 559 28.81 12.09 2.05
CA MET A 559 28.64 10.97 2.98
C MET A 559 29.95 10.37 3.51
N LEU A 560 31.08 10.61 2.83
CA LEU A 560 32.36 10.01 3.23
C LEU A 560 32.96 10.80 4.39
N PRO A 561 33.43 10.20 5.49
CA PRO A 561 34.06 10.94 6.59
C PRO A 561 35.50 11.37 6.25
N LYS A 562 36.26 10.53 5.53
CA LYS A 562 37.69 10.75 5.23
C LYS A 562 37.90 11.70 4.04
N GLN A 563 38.67 12.76 4.25
CA GLN A 563 38.97 13.75 3.19
C GLN A 563 39.71 13.15 1.99
N GLY A 564 40.68 12.25 2.20
CA GLY A 564 41.40 11.59 1.11
C GLY A 564 40.49 10.74 0.21
N SER A 565 39.50 10.05 0.78
CA SER A 565 38.52 9.27 0.02
C SER A 565 37.55 10.17 -0.76
N ARG A 566 37.15 11.32 -0.19
CA ARG A 566 36.37 12.34 -0.90
C ARG A 566 37.10 12.85 -2.14
N LEU A 567 38.39 13.15 -2.01
CA LEU A 567 39.20 13.67 -3.11
C LEU A 567 39.36 12.64 -4.23
N LYS A 568 39.71 11.38 -3.91
CA LYS A 568 39.77 10.30 -4.91
C LYS A 568 38.45 10.12 -5.68
N MET A 569 37.33 10.22 -4.96
CA MET A 569 36.00 10.09 -5.57
C MET A 569 35.65 11.32 -6.43
N ALA A 570 35.98 12.51 -5.96
CA ALA A 570 35.83 13.74 -6.72
C ALA A 570 36.66 13.71 -8.01
N GLU A 571 37.91 13.23 -7.97
CA GLU A 571 38.77 13.06 -9.14
C GLU A 571 38.19 12.07 -10.15
N ALA A 572 37.63 10.95 -9.68
CA ALA A 572 36.96 9.98 -10.54
C ALA A 572 35.77 10.62 -11.28
N ILE A 573 34.92 11.38 -10.58
CA ILE A 573 33.78 12.10 -11.18
C ILE A 573 34.27 13.20 -12.14
N GLY A 574 35.25 14.00 -11.72
CA GLY A 574 35.80 15.12 -12.49
C GLY A 574 36.44 14.66 -13.80
N SER A 575 37.18 13.54 -13.77
CA SER A 575 37.81 12.96 -14.96
C SER A 575 36.82 12.61 -16.07
N LYS A 576 35.62 12.13 -15.71
CA LYS A 576 34.55 11.76 -16.65
C LYS A 576 33.75 12.97 -17.15
N LEU A 577 33.75 14.06 -16.40
CA LEU A 577 33.12 15.33 -16.78
C LEU A 577 34.10 16.29 -17.50
N ASN A 578 35.33 15.85 -17.81
CA ASN A 578 36.40 16.65 -18.40
C ASN A 578 36.81 17.87 -17.55
N ILE A 579 36.76 17.74 -16.23
CA ILE A 579 37.23 18.76 -15.28
C ILE A 579 38.66 18.46 -14.88
N SER A 580 39.53 19.47 -14.84
CA SER A 580 40.93 19.31 -14.44
C SER A 580 41.06 18.88 -12.97
N LYS A 581 42.13 18.16 -12.64
CA LYS A 581 42.44 17.76 -11.27
C LYS A 581 42.54 18.97 -10.33
N GLU A 582 43.20 20.03 -10.78
CA GLU A 582 43.33 21.29 -10.03
C GLU A 582 41.98 21.93 -9.67
N LYS A 583 41.02 21.95 -10.60
CA LYS A 583 39.66 22.45 -10.32
C LYS A 583 38.92 21.57 -9.33
N THR A 584 39.14 20.25 -9.42
CA THR A 584 38.54 19.27 -8.51
C THR A 584 39.06 19.45 -7.08
N GLU A 585 40.38 19.62 -6.94
CA GLU A 585 41.02 19.94 -5.66
C GLU A 585 40.54 21.27 -5.10
N TYR A 586 40.39 22.31 -5.93
CA TYR A 586 39.85 23.60 -5.50
C TYR A 586 38.46 23.47 -4.85
N TYR A 587 37.53 22.75 -5.49
CA TYR A 587 36.19 22.56 -4.93
C TYR A 587 36.17 21.74 -3.64
N CYS A 588 37.08 20.77 -3.51
CA CYS A 588 37.19 19.98 -2.28
C CYS A 588 37.90 20.74 -1.13
N LEU A 589 38.93 21.51 -1.44
CA LEU A 589 39.90 22.02 -0.45
C LEU A 589 39.91 23.53 -0.24
N LEU A 590 39.38 24.34 -1.17
CA LEU A 590 39.51 25.81 -1.12
C LEU A 590 38.20 26.56 -1.31
N TYR A 591 37.19 25.97 -1.93
CA TYR A 591 35.92 26.64 -2.24
C TYR A 591 35.21 27.17 -0.98
N LYS A 592 34.77 28.43 -1.03
CA LYS A 592 33.98 29.12 -0.01
C LYS A 592 32.83 29.86 -0.70
N PRO A 593 31.56 29.49 -0.44
CA PRO A 593 30.41 30.17 -1.04
C PRO A 593 30.18 31.54 -0.39
N ALA A 594 29.67 32.49 -1.19
CA ALA A 594 29.25 33.80 -0.72
C ALA A 594 27.82 33.74 -0.17
N ILE A 595 27.51 34.52 0.87
CA ILE A 595 26.18 34.59 1.48
C ILE A 595 25.71 36.04 1.33
N THR A 596 24.71 36.25 0.49
CA THR A 596 24.08 37.55 0.26
C THR A 596 22.60 37.48 0.61
N ILE A 597 22.15 38.46 1.40
CA ILE A 597 20.81 38.49 1.98
C ILE A 597 20.05 39.64 1.29
N GLY A 598 19.18 39.30 0.35
CA GLY A 598 18.27 40.24 -0.31
C GLY A 598 16.96 40.41 0.45
N GLU A 599 16.11 41.34 -0.02
CA GLU A 599 14.80 41.60 0.61
C GLU A 599 13.80 40.46 0.39
N LEU A 600 13.77 39.91 -0.83
CA LEU A 600 12.87 38.82 -1.24
C LEU A 600 13.52 37.44 -1.17
N GLU A 601 14.84 37.37 -1.35
CA GLU A 601 15.57 36.13 -1.54
C GLU A 601 16.89 36.13 -0.77
N VAL A 602 17.33 34.95 -0.36
CA VAL A 602 18.62 34.70 0.28
C VAL A 602 19.42 33.86 -0.68
N THR A 603 20.54 34.41 -1.14
CA THR A 603 21.44 33.71 -2.06
C THR A 603 22.62 33.16 -1.24
N VAL A 604 22.76 31.84 -1.23
CA VAL A 604 23.85 31.11 -0.57
C VAL A 604 24.59 30.33 -1.64
N GLY A 605 25.80 30.79 -2.00
CA GLY A 605 26.57 30.19 -3.08
C GLY A 605 25.78 30.20 -4.39
N ARG A 606 25.46 29.01 -4.90
CA ARG A 606 24.69 28.81 -6.14
C ARG A 606 23.17 28.65 -5.96
N VAL A 607 22.63 28.83 -4.76
CA VAL A 607 21.18 28.65 -4.48
C VAL A 607 20.54 29.94 -4.03
N GLU A 608 19.33 30.16 -4.54
CA GLU A 608 18.44 31.23 -4.14
C GLU A 608 17.26 30.62 -3.36
N VAL A 609 17.02 31.11 -2.15
CA VAL A 609 15.92 30.65 -1.27
C VAL A 609 14.98 31.82 -1.00
N LEU A 610 13.70 31.63 -1.29
CA LEU A 610 12.65 32.63 -1.07
C LEU A 610 12.46 32.95 0.43
N ARG A 611 12.31 34.23 0.75
CA ARG A 611 12.01 34.71 2.11
C ARG A 611 10.52 34.87 2.34
N LYS A 612 10.03 34.38 3.49
CA LYS A 612 8.65 34.68 3.95
C LYS A 612 8.60 36.03 4.67
N GLN A 613 8.08 37.05 3.98
CA GLN A 613 8.08 38.45 4.45
C GLN A 613 7.29 38.70 5.75
N THR A 614 6.24 37.93 6.01
CA THR A 614 5.36 38.13 7.18
C THR A 614 6.03 37.74 8.51
N GLU A 615 6.99 36.82 8.49
CA GLU A 615 7.68 36.33 9.70
C GLU A 615 9.03 37.01 9.92
N THR A 616 9.68 37.54 8.88
CA THR A 616 10.95 38.26 8.99
C THR A 616 10.85 39.52 9.85
N LEU A 617 9.75 40.27 9.76
CA LEU A 617 9.52 41.48 10.58
C LEU A 617 9.46 41.21 12.08
N LEU A 618 9.03 40.00 12.49
CA LEU A 618 8.98 39.59 13.90
C LEU A 618 10.35 39.12 14.42
N ILE A 619 11.17 38.52 13.55
CA ILE A 619 12.46 37.88 13.88
C ILE A 619 13.63 38.88 13.91
N GLN A 620 13.52 40.02 13.22
CA GLN A 620 14.58 41.03 13.05
C GLN A 620 15.05 41.76 14.33
N ARG A 621 14.50 41.49 15.51
CA ARG A 621 14.86 42.20 16.76
C ARG A 621 16.16 41.73 17.43
N GLU A 622 16.78 40.63 16.98
CA GLU A 622 18.02 40.11 17.55
C GLU A 622 19.23 40.38 16.65
N LYS A 623 20.25 41.08 17.16
CA LYS A 623 21.56 41.21 16.49
C LYS A 623 22.22 39.83 16.38
N GLN A 624 22.62 39.44 15.17
CA GLN A 624 23.14 38.12 14.90
C GLN A 624 24.67 38.05 15.09
N THR A 625 25.14 36.99 15.77
CA THR A 625 26.54 36.60 15.86
C THR A 625 26.73 35.25 15.16
N PHE A 626 26.79 35.24 13.83
CA PHE A 626 27.14 34.03 13.06
C PHE A 626 28.44 34.27 12.30
N ALA A 627 29.44 33.44 12.54
CA ALA A 627 30.73 33.53 11.85
C ALA A 627 30.70 32.68 10.57
N ALA A 628 30.75 33.34 9.41
CA ALA A 628 30.81 32.69 8.10
C ALA A 628 32.21 32.12 7.80
N THR A 629 32.58 31.06 8.54
CA THR A 629 33.77 30.25 8.25
C THR A 629 33.54 29.42 6.98
N ARG A 630 34.61 28.91 6.35
CA ARG A 630 34.49 28.07 5.15
C ARG A 630 33.60 26.84 5.39
N PRO A 631 33.80 26.01 6.43
CA PRO A 631 32.93 24.85 6.69
C PRO A 631 31.47 25.24 6.93
N SER A 632 31.23 26.32 7.69
CA SER A 632 29.87 26.81 7.96
C SER A 632 29.16 27.31 6.71
N SER A 633 29.91 27.96 5.79
CA SER A 633 29.35 28.48 4.53
C SER A 633 29.00 27.34 3.56
N LEU A 634 29.86 26.31 3.46
CA LEU A 634 29.58 25.11 2.68
C LEU A 634 28.35 24.35 3.21
N LEU A 635 28.26 24.19 4.53
CA LEU A 635 27.10 23.57 5.18
C LEU A 635 25.81 24.36 4.88
N LEU A 636 25.86 25.69 4.94
CA LEU A 636 24.70 26.53 4.62
C LEU A 636 24.26 26.39 3.17
N GLU A 637 25.20 26.31 2.22
CA GLU A 637 24.89 26.09 0.81
C GLU A 637 24.21 24.72 0.60
N GLN A 638 24.75 23.67 1.21
CA GLN A 638 24.16 22.33 1.14
C GLN A 638 22.76 22.26 1.77
N LEU A 639 22.55 22.97 2.89
CA LEU A 639 21.23 23.08 3.52
C LEU A 639 20.24 23.85 2.65
N ALA A 640 20.66 24.99 2.09
CA ALA A 640 19.85 25.79 1.18
C ALA A 640 19.44 24.99 -0.06
N LEU A 641 20.36 24.21 -0.65
CA LEU A 641 20.07 23.27 -1.73
C LEU A 641 18.98 22.26 -1.35
N CYS A 642 19.13 21.61 -0.20
CA CYS A 642 18.17 20.59 0.25
C CYS A 642 16.77 21.19 0.50
N ILE A 643 16.70 22.38 1.09
CA ILE A 643 15.44 23.10 1.34
C ILE A 643 14.76 23.46 0.03
N ASN A 644 15.48 24.03 -0.94
CA ASN A 644 14.93 24.39 -2.25
C ASN A 644 14.39 23.16 -3.01
N ARG A 645 14.97 21.98 -2.76
CA ARG A 645 14.55 20.70 -3.37
C ARG A 645 13.53 19.91 -2.54
N GLY A 646 13.17 20.38 -1.35
CA GLY A 646 12.25 19.67 -0.45
C GLY A 646 12.80 18.32 0.04
N GLU A 647 14.11 18.21 0.23
CA GLU A 647 14.77 16.96 0.62
C GLU A 647 15.01 16.91 2.15
N PRO A 648 14.78 15.75 2.81
CA PRO A 648 15.15 15.59 4.21
C PRO A 648 16.67 15.51 4.39
N VAL A 649 17.16 16.13 5.46
CA VAL A 649 18.60 16.25 5.74
C VAL A 649 18.95 15.61 7.08
N LEU A 650 19.99 14.77 7.08
CA LEU A 650 20.63 14.26 8.30
C LEU A 650 22.05 14.85 8.40
N LEU A 651 22.33 15.56 9.48
CA LEU A 651 23.63 16.15 9.73
C LEU A 651 24.39 15.32 10.79
N VAL A 652 25.54 14.78 10.42
CA VAL A 652 26.38 13.96 11.31
C VAL A 652 27.72 14.67 11.55
N GLY A 653 28.16 14.69 12.81
CA GLY A 653 29.50 15.14 13.19
C GLY A 653 29.59 15.41 14.69
N GLU A 654 30.79 15.73 15.18
CA GLU A 654 31.03 16.05 16.59
C GLU A 654 30.15 17.20 17.10
N THR A 655 29.67 17.10 18.33
CA THR A 655 28.90 18.15 19.00
C THR A 655 29.70 19.45 19.10
N GLY A 656 29.03 20.60 19.03
CA GLY A 656 29.70 21.91 19.14
C GLY A 656 30.33 22.45 17.84
N THR A 657 30.28 21.71 16.74
CA THR A 657 30.77 22.16 15.41
C THR A 657 29.87 23.20 14.71
N GLY A 658 28.83 23.71 15.38
CA GLY A 658 27.94 24.74 14.85
C GLY A 658 26.84 24.26 13.90
N LYS A 659 26.57 22.95 13.82
CA LYS A 659 25.49 22.36 12.98
C LYS A 659 24.12 22.97 13.30
N THR A 660 23.69 22.88 14.56
CA THR A 660 22.42 23.44 15.06
C THR A 660 22.35 24.94 14.81
N SER A 661 23.45 25.66 15.05
CA SER A 661 23.55 27.09 14.81
C SER A 661 23.40 27.48 13.33
N ALA A 662 23.92 26.67 12.39
CA ALA A 662 23.77 26.90 10.96
C ALA A 662 22.31 26.75 10.49
N VAL A 663 21.59 25.72 10.98
CA VAL A 663 20.16 25.52 10.66
C VAL A 663 19.30 26.65 11.22
N GLN A 664 19.55 27.04 12.49
CA GLN A 664 18.87 28.17 13.13
C GLN A 664 19.13 29.49 12.38
N TYR A 665 20.37 29.72 11.95
CA TYR A 665 20.73 30.88 11.16
C TYR A 665 19.95 30.91 9.83
N LEU A 666 19.94 29.79 9.08
CA LEU A 666 19.25 29.71 7.80
C LEU A 666 17.73 29.89 7.93
N ALA A 667 17.10 29.33 8.97
CA ALA A 667 15.68 29.51 9.25
C ALA A 667 15.34 30.98 9.55
N LYS A 668 16.12 31.64 10.43
CA LYS A 668 15.95 33.06 10.74
C LYS A 668 16.15 33.94 9.50
N VAL A 669 17.17 33.64 8.70
CA VAL A 669 17.49 34.42 7.50
C VAL A 669 16.42 34.21 6.42
N THR A 670 15.86 33.03 6.24
CA THR A 670 14.75 32.80 5.28
C THR A 670 13.37 33.22 5.81
N GLY A 671 13.26 33.53 7.11
CA GLY A 671 11.99 33.90 7.74
C GLY A 671 11.06 32.71 7.94
N HIS A 672 11.59 31.50 8.11
CA HIS A 672 10.80 30.33 8.47
C HIS A 672 10.87 30.08 9.97
N ARG A 673 9.73 29.81 10.61
CA ARG A 673 9.70 29.28 11.98
C ARG A 673 10.34 27.89 12.04
N LEU A 674 11.35 27.76 12.90
CA LEU A 674 12.02 26.50 13.22
C LEU A 674 11.62 26.04 14.62
N ARG A 675 11.08 24.84 14.74
CA ARG A 675 10.90 24.13 16.01
C ARG A 675 12.07 23.20 16.24
N VAL A 676 12.72 23.35 17.39
CA VAL A 676 13.81 22.45 17.80
C VAL A 676 13.25 21.50 18.86
N VAL A 677 13.38 20.20 18.61
CA VAL A 677 13.03 19.13 19.55
C VAL A 677 14.33 18.40 19.87
N ASN A 678 14.73 18.41 21.14
CA ASN A 678 15.91 17.66 21.57
C ASN A 678 15.50 16.23 21.91
N MET A 679 16.06 15.24 21.22
CA MET A 679 15.76 13.84 21.45
C MET A 679 16.62 13.27 22.57
N ASN A 680 16.06 12.36 23.34
CA ASN A 680 16.75 11.58 24.35
C ASN A 680 16.20 10.14 24.38
N GLN A 681 16.81 9.28 25.20
CA GLN A 681 16.38 7.88 25.31
C GLN A 681 14.98 7.69 25.90
N GLN A 682 14.43 8.72 26.56
CA GLN A 682 13.09 8.73 27.15
C GLN A 682 12.06 9.44 26.26
N SER A 683 12.46 9.86 25.05
CA SER A 683 11.57 10.54 24.13
C SER A 683 10.63 9.51 23.55
N ASP A 684 9.34 9.65 23.83
CA ASP A 684 8.30 8.74 23.38
C ASP A 684 7.64 9.23 22.08
N THR A 685 7.00 8.31 21.37
CA THR A 685 6.19 8.61 20.17
C THR A 685 5.11 9.65 20.45
N ALA A 686 4.56 9.65 21.68
CA ALA A 686 3.56 10.60 22.15
C ALA A 686 4.05 12.06 22.19
N ASP A 687 5.36 12.32 22.27
CA ASP A 687 5.91 13.68 22.26
C ASP A 687 6.01 14.26 20.84
N LEU A 688 6.29 13.40 19.87
CA LEU A 688 6.39 13.76 18.45
C LEU A 688 5.00 13.83 17.80
N LEU A 689 4.25 12.74 17.88
CA LEU A 689 2.96 12.59 17.19
C LEU A 689 1.81 13.20 17.98
N GLY A 690 1.89 13.05 19.30
CA GLY A 690 0.82 13.38 20.22
C GLY A 690 0.32 12.13 20.92
N GLY A 691 -0.25 12.33 22.10
CA GLY A 691 -0.78 11.25 22.93
C GLY A 691 -1.72 11.80 23.98
N TYR A 692 -2.40 10.90 24.68
CA TYR A 692 -3.27 11.27 25.79
C TYR A 692 -2.43 11.71 26.98
N LYS A 693 -2.51 13.00 27.31
CA LYS A 693 -1.79 13.61 28.43
C LYS A 693 -2.79 14.18 29.43
N PRO A 694 -2.46 14.18 30.74
CA PRO A 694 -3.28 14.87 31.71
C PRO A 694 -3.26 16.37 31.40
N VAL A 695 -4.43 16.95 31.17
CA VAL A 695 -4.61 18.36 30.82
C VAL A 695 -5.49 19.08 31.83
N ASP A 696 -5.16 20.34 32.07
CA ASP A 696 -6.01 21.25 32.82
C ASP A 696 -7.37 21.41 32.12
N HIS A 697 -8.44 21.46 32.90
CA HIS A 697 -9.81 21.65 32.38
C HIS A 697 -9.90 22.88 31.46
N ARG A 698 -9.06 23.91 31.68
CA ARG A 698 -9.00 25.11 30.84
C ARG A 698 -8.74 24.83 29.36
N LEU A 699 -7.90 23.84 29.05
CA LEU A 699 -7.52 23.50 27.68
C LEU A 699 -8.62 22.73 26.94
N ILE A 700 -9.48 22.02 27.66
CA ILE A 700 -10.65 21.32 27.10
C ILE A 700 -11.76 22.33 26.78
N TRP A 701 -11.98 23.29 27.70
CA TRP A 701 -13.01 24.31 27.54
C TRP A 701 -12.65 25.43 26.56
N LEU A 702 -11.37 25.63 26.24
CA LEU A 702 -10.92 26.66 25.31
C LEU A 702 -11.43 26.43 23.87
N PRO A 703 -11.19 25.28 23.21
CA PRO A 703 -11.68 25.03 21.86
C PRO A 703 -13.22 24.98 21.82
N LEU A 704 -13.87 24.43 22.86
CA LEU A 704 -15.33 24.46 22.98
C LEU A 704 -15.87 25.89 23.04
N ARG A 705 -15.18 26.78 23.75
CA ARG A 705 -15.55 28.19 23.82
C ARG A 705 -15.30 28.91 22.51
N GLU A 706 -14.15 28.72 21.88
CA GLU A 706 -13.83 29.36 20.59
C GLU A 706 -14.79 28.89 19.49
N GLY A 707 -15.06 27.58 19.40
CA GLY A 707 -16.03 27.00 18.48
C GLY A 707 -17.46 27.50 18.76
N PHE A 708 -17.85 27.61 20.04
CA PHE A 708 -19.14 28.22 20.41
C PHE A 708 -19.21 29.68 19.98
N GLU A 709 -18.17 30.49 20.25
CA GLU A 709 -18.13 31.91 19.88
C GLU A 709 -18.20 32.07 18.35
N GLU A 710 -17.49 31.24 17.58
CA GLU A 710 -17.53 31.25 16.13
C GLU A 710 -18.93 30.90 15.58
N LEU A 711 -19.52 29.79 16.03
CA LEU A 711 -20.86 29.37 15.61
C LEU A 711 -21.94 30.36 16.06
N PHE A 712 -21.77 30.96 17.24
CA PHE A 712 -22.68 31.98 17.76
C PHE A 712 -22.64 33.26 16.95
N ILE A 713 -21.46 33.72 16.52
CA ILE A 713 -21.32 34.89 15.65
C ILE A 713 -21.96 34.62 14.27
N GLN A 714 -21.87 33.38 13.76
CA GLN A 714 -22.47 32.99 12.48
C GLN A 714 -24.00 32.89 12.54
N THR A 715 -24.61 32.64 13.71
CA THR A 715 -26.05 32.42 13.87
C THR A 715 -26.82 33.56 14.55
N PHE A 716 -26.17 34.34 15.40
CA PHE A 716 -26.78 35.43 16.17
C PHE A 716 -25.99 36.74 16.01
N SER A 717 -26.68 37.89 16.06
CA SER A 717 -26.01 39.18 15.90
C SER A 717 -25.11 39.52 17.11
N GLN A 718 -23.82 39.77 16.85
CA GLN A 718 -22.82 40.08 17.89
C GLN A 718 -23.16 41.36 18.68
N LYS A 719 -23.74 42.36 18.02
CA LYS A 719 -24.04 43.68 18.60
C LYS A 719 -25.12 43.62 19.68
N GLN A 720 -26.14 42.77 19.53
CA GLN A 720 -27.22 42.64 20.52
C GLN A 720 -26.81 41.77 21.72
N ASN A 721 -25.91 40.81 21.50
CA ASN A 721 -25.54 39.80 22.49
C ASN A 721 -24.15 39.99 23.12
N ALA A 722 -23.56 41.18 23.00
CA ALA A 722 -22.22 41.47 23.54
C ALA A 722 -22.12 41.24 25.07
N LYS A 723 -23.17 41.56 25.84
CA LYS A 723 -23.22 41.30 27.29
C LYS A 723 -23.19 39.80 27.62
N PHE A 724 -23.81 38.98 26.76
CA PHE A 724 -23.85 37.54 26.92
C PHE A 724 -22.50 36.88 26.60
N LEU A 725 -21.84 37.30 25.51
CA LEU A 725 -20.47 36.89 25.20
C LEU A 725 -19.48 37.32 26.29
N GLY A 726 -19.66 38.51 26.86
CA GLY A 726 -18.93 38.96 28.04
C GLY A 726 -19.14 38.04 29.25
N HIS A 727 -20.37 37.62 29.53
CA HIS A 727 -20.67 36.69 30.63
C HIS A 727 -20.02 35.30 30.44
N ILE A 728 -19.99 34.78 29.20
CA ILE A 728 -19.26 33.55 28.84
C ILE A 728 -17.77 33.69 29.14
N GLN A 729 -17.18 34.81 28.71
CA GLN A 729 -15.76 35.09 28.91
C GLN A 729 -15.42 35.23 30.41
N THR A 730 -16.29 35.86 31.20
CA THR A 730 -16.18 35.95 32.66
C THR A 730 -16.31 34.57 33.32
N CYS A 731 -17.26 33.73 32.90
CA CYS A 731 -17.42 32.37 33.41
C CYS A 731 -16.18 31.50 33.14
N TYR A 732 -15.59 31.63 31.94
CA TYR A 732 -14.34 30.95 31.58
C TYR A 732 -13.16 31.42 32.46
N ARG A 733 -13.00 32.74 32.64
CA ARG A 733 -11.93 33.31 33.48
C ARG A 733 -12.03 32.87 34.94
N HIS A 734 -13.23 32.81 35.50
CA HIS A 734 -13.48 32.39 36.88
C HIS A 734 -13.59 30.86 37.05
N LYS A 735 -13.27 30.05 36.04
CA LYS A 735 -13.32 28.58 36.08
C LYS A 735 -14.72 28.02 36.47
N ARG A 736 -15.81 28.74 36.15
CA ARG A 736 -17.19 28.29 36.44
C ARG A 736 -17.73 27.39 35.32
N TRP A 737 -17.14 26.21 35.16
CA TRP A 737 -17.41 25.28 34.06
C TRP A 737 -18.87 24.81 33.99
N HIS A 738 -19.49 24.54 35.14
CA HIS A 738 -20.87 24.05 35.19
C HIS A 738 -21.89 25.07 34.67
N VAL A 739 -21.64 26.36 34.93
CA VAL A 739 -22.49 27.46 34.43
C VAL A 739 -22.26 27.64 32.94
N LEU A 740 -21.01 27.60 32.49
CA LEU A 740 -20.63 27.69 31.08
C LEU A 740 -21.32 26.60 30.23
N LEU A 741 -21.29 25.35 30.69
CA LEU A 741 -21.91 24.21 30.02
C LEU A 741 -23.43 24.38 29.90
N LYS A 742 -24.12 24.78 30.98
CA LYS A 742 -25.57 25.03 30.94
C LYS A 742 -25.95 26.13 29.96
N LEU A 743 -25.16 27.21 29.89
CA LEU A 743 -25.39 28.31 28.95
C LEU A 743 -25.22 27.85 27.49
N MET A 744 -24.15 27.11 27.20
CA MET A 744 -23.90 26.56 25.86
C MET A 744 -24.99 25.57 25.43
N GLN A 745 -25.44 24.68 26.33
CA GLN A 745 -26.52 23.73 26.06
C GLN A 745 -27.87 24.40 25.79
N HIS A 746 -28.20 25.45 26.54
CA HIS A 746 -29.44 26.20 26.32
C HIS A 746 -29.46 26.82 24.91
N ILE A 747 -28.34 27.44 24.50
CA ILE A 747 -28.25 28.09 23.18
C ILE A 747 -28.20 27.07 22.06
N HIS A 748 -27.49 25.97 22.23
CA HIS A 748 -27.51 24.86 21.27
C HIS A 748 -28.95 24.38 20.99
N LYS A 749 -29.77 24.19 22.03
CA LYS A 749 -31.19 23.82 21.86
C LYS A 749 -32.00 24.88 21.12
N VAL A 750 -31.73 26.16 21.39
CA VAL A 750 -32.39 27.29 20.71
C VAL A 750 -31.96 27.38 19.24
N ALA A 751 -30.68 27.16 18.93
CA ALA A 751 -30.13 27.19 17.58
C ALA A 751 -30.76 26.10 16.69
N ILE A 752 -30.78 24.84 17.17
CA ILE A 752 -31.43 23.72 16.45
C ILE A 752 -32.94 23.95 16.26
N GLY A 753 -33.60 24.57 17.25
CA GLY A 753 -35.02 24.90 17.17
C GLY A 753 -35.34 25.95 16.11
N LYS A 754 -34.43 26.91 15.89
CA LYS A 754 -34.60 28.06 14.98
C LYS A 754 -34.31 27.71 13.51
N GLU A 755 -33.38 26.79 13.25
CA GLU A 755 -32.99 26.39 11.89
C GLU A 755 -33.93 25.38 11.21
N ARG A 756 -34.99 24.91 11.89
CA ARG A 756 -36.04 24.09 11.26
C ARG A 756 -36.84 24.81 10.16
N GLN A 757 -36.67 26.13 10.00
CA GLN A 757 -37.53 26.96 9.17
C GLN A 757 -36.85 27.64 7.97
N THR A 758 -35.54 27.46 7.72
CA THR A 758 -34.82 28.22 6.65
C THR A 758 -33.84 27.40 5.80
N SER A 759 -33.81 27.76 4.51
CA SER A 759 -33.02 27.35 3.31
C SER A 759 -31.68 26.57 3.42
N HIS A 760 -31.16 26.10 2.27
CA HIS A 760 -29.92 25.31 2.05
C HIS A 760 -28.66 25.73 2.85
N MET A 761 -28.50 27.00 3.23
CA MET A 761 -27.38 27.46 4.06
C MET A 761 -27.56 27.09 5.55
N GLY A 762 -28.80 26.94 6.00
CA GLY A 762 -29.16 26.50 7.34
C GLY A 762 -28.88 25.02 7.59
N SER A 763 -28.82 24.16 6.55
CA SER A 763 -28.50 22.73 6.76
C SER A 763 -27.05 22.53 7.19
N LEU A 764 -26.12 23.29 6.63
CA LEU A 764 -24.69 23.18 6.93
C LEU A 764 -24.32 23.77 8.30
N LEU A 765 -25.01 24.83 8.72
CA LEU A 765 -24.91 25.38 10.07
C LEU A 765 -25.54 24.44 11.10
N LYS A 766 -26.67 23.81 10.76
CA LYS A 766 -27.32 22.80 11.61
C LYS A 766 -26.43 21.59 11.85
N GLU A 767 -25.79 21.06 10.80
CA GLU A 767 -24.80 19.97 10.95
C GLU A 767 -23.64 20.37 11.87
N LYS A 768 -23.13 21.60 11.75
CA LYS A 768 -22.09 22.12 12.65
C LYS A 768 -22.57 22.27 14.10
N TRP A 769 -23.81 22.72 14.32
CA TRP A 769 -24.41 22.79 15.66
C TRP A 769 -24.67 21.41 16.24
N GLU A 770 -25.15 20.44 15.45
CA GLU A 770 -25.34 19.06 15.89
C GLU A 770 -23.99 18.40 16.26
N ALA A 771 -22.94 18.61 15.47
CA ALA A 771 -21.59 18.18 15.79
C ALA A 771 -21.06 18.83 17.10
N PHE A 772 -21.29 20.14 17.28
CA PHE A 772 -20.96 20.85 18.51
C PHE A 772 -21.76 20.32 19.72
N GLY A 773 -23.02 19.91 19.50
CA GLY A 773 -23.85 19.26 20.51
C GLY A 773 -23.27 17.94 21.02
N LEU A 774 -22.73 17.12 20.11
CA LEU A 774 -22.03 15.90 20.49
C LEU A 774 -20.79 16.22 21.34
N GLN A 775 -20.00 17.24 20.96
CA GLN A 775 -18.85 17.70 21.74
C GLN A 775 -19.25 18.21 23.14
N LEU A 776 -20.36 18.95 23.25
CA LEU A 776 -20.90 19.41 24.53
C LEU A 776 -21.36 18.25 25.42
N ASN A 777 -21.98 17.22 24.84
CA ASN A 777 -22.41 16.02 25.57
C ASN A 777 -21.20 15.22 26.06
N HIS A 778 -20.17 15.08 25.23
CA HIS A 778 -18.92 14.45 25.61
C HIS A 778 -18.22 15.20 26.75
N ALA A 779 -18.12 16.53 26.66
CA ALA A 779 -17.59 17.37 27.73
C ALA A 779 -18.42 17.28 29.03
N GLN A 780 -19.74 17.10 28.93
CA GLN A 780 -20.60 16.86 30.08
C GLN A 780 -20.33 15.50 30.75
N GLN A 781 -20.12 14.45 29.97
CA GLN A 781 -19.77 13.12 30.47
C GLN A 781 -18.41 13.14 31.18
N GLN A 782 -17.41 13.77 30.57
CA GLN A 782 -16.11 14.02 31.17
C GLN A 782 -16.25 14.77 32.51
N MET A 783 -17.00 15.87 32.57
CA MET A 783 -17.20 16.60 33.82
C MET A 783 -17.87 15.78 34.93
N LYS A 784 -18.89 14.96 34.63
CA LYS A 784 -19.61 14.18 35.65
C LYS A 784 -18.73 13.12 36.34
N MET A 785 -17.80 12.53 35.59
CA MET A 785 -16.89 11.50 36.10
C MET A 785 -15.64 12.10 36.78
N THR A 786 -15.41 13.41 36.62
CA THR A 786 -14.13 14.07 36.97
C THR A 786 -14.24 15.05 38.14
N GLU A 787 -15.07 14.75 39.14
CA GLU A 787 -15.16 15.63 40.32
C GLU A 787 -13.84 15.65 41.14
N ASN A 788 -12.95 14.64 41.01
CA ASN A 788 -11.65 14.57 41.71
C ASN A 788 -10.45 14.01 40.90
N ALA A 789 -10.59 13.69 39.61
CA ALA A 789 -9.54 13.03 38.80
C ALA A 789 -8.87 13.97 37.79
N LEU A 790 -7.67 13.62 37.31
CA LEU A 790 -7.03 14.32 36.19
C LEU A 790 -7.76 13.97 34.88
N VAL A 791 -8.13 14.97 34.08
CA VAL A 791 -8.70 14.72 32.75
C VAL A 791 -7.57 14.44 31.77
N PHE A 792 -7.67 13.36 31.01
CA PHE A 792 -6.78 13.07 29.91
C PHE A 792 -7.42 13.56 28.62
N ALA A 793 -6.62 14.24 27.77
CA ALA A 793 -7.04 14.57 26.42
C ALA A 793 -5.89 14.32 25.45
N PHE A 794 -6.22 13.98 24.22
CA PHE A 794 -5.22 13.85 23.16
C PHE A 794 -4.59 15.23 22.84
N VAL A 795 -3.30 15.38 23.12
CA VAL A 795 -2.53 16.57 22.78
C VAL A 795 -1.70 16.28 21.54
N GLU A 796 -1.92 17.05 20.47
CA GLU A 796 -1.12 16.94 19.23
C GLU A 796 0.36 17.24 19.51
N GLY A 797 1.23 16.32 19.08
CA GLY A 797 2.67 16.45 19.27
C GLY A 797 3.30 17.54 18.42
N THR A 798 4.58 17.82 18.69
CA THR A 798 5.30 18.92 18.04
C THR A 798 5.44 18.73 16.53
N LEU A 799 5.63 17.48 16.08
CA LEU A 799 5.78 17.11 14.67
C LEU A 799 4.49 17.31 13.90
N THR A 800 3.36 16.85 14.44
CA THR A 800 2.05 16.97 13.76
C THR A 800 1.62 18.41 13.60
N GLN A 801 1.82 19.23 14.62
CA GLN A 801 1.53 20.66 14.55
C GLN A 801 2.39 21.38 13.51
N ALA A 802 3.67 21.03 13.40
CA ALA A 802 4.58 21.67 12.47
C ALA A 802 4.30 21.24 11.02
N VAL A 803 3.97 19.96 10.77
CA VAL A 803 3.50 19.48 9.46
C VAL A 803 2.22 20.20 9.03
N LYS A 804 1.23 20.36 9.93
CA LYS A 804 -0.02 21.09 9.64
C LYS A 804 0.20 22.58 9.33
N LYS A 805 1.15 23.22 10.00
CA LYS A 805 1.45 24.66 9.84
C LYS A 805 2.49 24.96 8.75
N GLY A 806 3.16 23.94 8.20
CA GLY A 806 4.26 24.11 7.25
C GLY A 806 5.50 24.77 7.87
N GLU A 807 5.78 24.48 9.14
CA GLU A 807 6.95 24.98 9.88
C GLU A 807 8.14 24.01 9.75
N TRP A 808 9.36 24.52 9.91
CA TRP A 808 10.56 23.67 9.89
C TRP A 808 10.76 22.99 11.24
N ILE A 809 11.29 21.76 11.22
CA ILE A 809 11.54 20.96 12.41
C ILE A 809 13.00 20.51 12.40
N LEU A 810 13.67 20.70 13.52
CA LEU A 810 14.98 20.14 13.81
C LEU A 810 14.84 19.13 14.95
N LEU A 811 15.12 17.86 14.66
CA LEU A 811 15.29 16.83 15.68
C LEU A 811 16.78 16.77 16.03
N ASP A 812 17.15 17.36 17.16
CA ASP A 812 18.53 17.33 17.64
C ASP A 812 18.79 16.00 18.38
N GLU A 813 20.02 15.51 18.32
CA GLU A 813 20.45 14.26 18.96
C GLU A 813 19.62 13.01 18.57
N ILE A 814 19.18 12.93 17.30
CA ILE A 814 18.32 11.84 16.78
C ILE A 814 18.88 10.42 17.01
N ASN A 815 20.20 10.29 17.18
CA ASN A 815 20.89 9.04 17.50
C ASN A 815 20.58 8.51 18.92
N LEU A 816 20.03 9.34 19.80
CA LEU A 816 19.62 8.95 21.16
C LEU A 816 18.15 8.53 21.23
N ALA A 817 17.38 8.74 20.17
CA ALA A 817 15.95 8.42 20.11
C ALA A 817 15.72 6.89 20.04
N ALA A 818 14.63 6.41 20.63
CA ALA A 818 14.21 5.02 20.49
C ALA A 818 13.81 4.70 19.04
N ALA A 819 14.06 3.47 18.57
CA ALA A 819 13.78 3.06 17.19
C ALA A 819 12.31 3.31 16.78
N GLU A 820 11.36 3.03 17.67
CA GLU A 820 9.91 3.23 17.47
C GLU A 820 9.56 4.70 17.14
N THR A 821 10.25 5.66 17.76
CA THR A 821 10.04 7.09 17.47
C THR A 821 10.52 7.49 16.08
N LEU A 822 11.57 6.83 15.58
CA LEU A 822 12.12 7.09 14.25
C LEU A 822 11.30 6.42 13.16
N GLU A 823 10.70 5.28 13.43
CA GLU A 823 9.78 4.60 12.52
C GLU A 823 8.61 5.50 12.13
N CYS A 824 8.09 6.29 13.08
CA CYS A 824 7.04 7.28 12.82
C CYS A 824 7.45 8.31 11.75
N LEU A 825 8.74 8.60 11.58
CA LEU A 825 9.24 9.55 10.60
C LEU A 825 9.29 8.95 9.19
N SER A 826 9.37 7.62 9.05
CA SER A 826 9.52 6.95 7.75
C SER A 826 8.45 7.38 6.75
N GLY A 827 7.18 7.41 7.17
CA GLY A 827 6.05 7.82 6.33
C GLY A 827 6.10 9.27 5.85
N LEU A 828 6.78 10.16 6.59
CA LEU A 828 7.03 11.55 6.17
C LEU A 828 8.25 11.67 5.27
N LEU A 829 9.27 10.82 5.48
CA LEU A 829 10.51 10.83 4.72
C LEU A 829 10.36 10.15 3.34
N GLU A 830 9.33 9.34 3.16
CA GLU A 830 8.97 8.68 1.90
C GLU A 830 8.26 9.62 0.90
N GLY A 831 9.03 10.57 0.36
CA GLY A 831 8.64 11.35 -0.84
C GLY A 831 7.76 12.58 -0.59
N CYS A 832 7.35 13.23 -1.68
CA CYS A 832 6.70 14.55 -1.65
C CYS A 832 5.26 14.52 -1.07
N CYS A 833 4.66 13.34 -0.97
CA CYS A 833 3.31 13.10 -0.45
C CYS A 833 3.33 12.33 0.88
N GLY A 834 4.45 12.39 1.61
CA GLY A 834 4.58 11.75 2.91
C GLY A 834 3.47 12.20 3.85
N SER A 835 2.74 11.23 4.40
CA SER A 835 1.63 11.48 5.31
C SER A 835 1.81 10.61 6.55
N LEU A 836 1.37 11.14 7.68
CA LEU A 836 1.52 10.47 8.96
C LEU A 836 0.13 10.14 9.52
N VAL A 837 -0.11 8.85 9.77
CA VAL A 837 -1.35 8.37 10.38
C VAL A 837 -1.19 8.41 11.88
N LEU A 838 -2.08 9.14 12.56
CA LEU A 838 -2.09 9.22 14.02
C LEU A 838 -2.89 8.06 14.58
N LEU A 839 -2.21 6.93 14.72
CA LEU A 839 -2.79 5.71 15.28
C LEU A 839 -3.44 5.99 16.64
N ASP A 840 -2.79 6.77 17.51
CA ASP A 840 -3.23 7.07 18.88
C ASP A 840 -4.50 7.91 18.99
N ARG A 841 -4.84 8.70 17.97
CA ARG A 841 -6.02 9.59 18.02
C ARG A 841 -7.33 8.84 17.79
N GLY A 842 -7.29 7.65 17.16
CA GLY A 842 -8.48 6.84 16.89
C GLY A 842 -9.38 7.34 15.76
N ASP A 843 -9.05 8.47 15.13
CA ASP A 843 -9.73 8.97 13.93
C ASP A 843 -9.30 8.11 12.72
N THR A 844 -10.12 7.12 12.37
CA THR A 844 -9.95 6.25 11.18
C THR A 844 -10.21 6.97 9.87
#